data_AF-A0A2N5IAD7-F1
#
_entry.id   AF-A0A2N5IAD7-F1
#
_cell.length_a   1.000
_cell.length_b   1.000
_cell.length_c   1.000
_cell.angle_alpha   90.00
_cell.angle_beta   90.00
_cell.angle_gamma   90.00
#
_symmetry.space_group_name_H-M   'P 1'
#
loop_
_entity.id
_entity.type
_entity.pdbx_description
1 polymer ?
#
loop_
_entity_poly.entity_id
_entity_poly.type
_entity_poly.pdbx_seq_one_letter_code
_entity_poly.pdbx_strand_id
1 'polypeptide(L)'
;MTHVKKVNATKLLSMESCKVKGYFEQLNLSSFKGKSYSLSIKLKDLFKAIDFKSFNASDIENQLHELLEDALFVSKQNKAEEISILTEQLVRFFEYEKTRNLKVIQRGVIGDVSVKGHAVSVTADFVFEHKDHVEIVKIKRSEPKLSYSGRKIETKPVHSIDLFLLSELGKKLYAGKKVVASLYHLKSKDDTRTKLVEVFEIKKGKNIISNLFTPEQEESVADRIVGLLTEKLSIDSERTCDTSMCDHCQFVNICKYEKAKEVLEEVQEVKKAGALKLTDSQYQAIFFRKGVARINAGAGSGKTTVLALRVVELLQEGVKPQDVLLITFTNKGAQEMREKIAYWLKEMDMEDVDVSRMDILTFNAWGDKVLQKEFSLLGYSEAPRLAEKVQKYDIIFEVLDENEKVEGFDYKNPLLHFPNAKGVVVQMAEYFDAIKGQFINDVDTCAEKLRLMPTLARTVFNLYKQYEAKLKERNLLEYQDQINLLLELVENHLDVMSKYSYRHIMIDEYQDTDNMQFDIMSALIDTDKFESLMVVGDDSQSIFSFRHTSQDIILNFHHYFDEVKDIYFVENFRSTPQIIEVANLLNDLNTKKINKTLVSKAPNGSKPKLCSYRTPDDEFTGIATTIEEKINNGVAPENIAVIARTKSELLNIEKYLKERNIPTVLEISEQLLNNRNVQIMASLVDFFENMELEYNLLEYLYIFQEDRIKDMNPEEVKQFVSMFKEELIDGYEGLEEEADKLNFYFDTVQQIADQDAVVLGFLEELKAKKFEKVSELFSYLRKLVLYKDEKPVVKKEVKYKAVVLTTAHSSKGKEFDVVFNTIDHYKYDNSMKPEEIEEERRLLFVSITRAKKELYVTYHTNQDRVKIRGQYCKFADELKAVDRIS
;
A
#
# COMPACT_ATOMS: atom_id res chain seq x y z
N MET A 1 5.71 -3.48 50.91
CA MET A 1 4.73 -2.36 50.83
C MET A 1 5.17 -1.48 49.67
N THR A 2 4.59 -1.74 48.51
CA THR A 2 5.00 -1.25 47.20
C THR A 2 4.81 0.27 47.11
N HIS A 3 5.87 0.97 46.70
CA HIS A 3 5.88 2.41 46.44
C HIS A 3 4.68 2.79 45.56
N VAL A 4 3.85 3.72 46.03
CA VAL A 4 2.77 4.32 45.25
C VAL A 4 3.41 5.11 44.10
N LYS A 5 3.62 4.47 42.94
CA LYS A 5 4.03 5.15 41.71
C LYS A 5 2.94 6.13 41.33
N LYS A 6 3.29 7.42 41.31
CA LYS A 6 2.42 8.49 40.81
C LYS A 6 2.16 8.26 39.32
N VAL A 7 0.89 8.17 38.91
CA VAL A 7 0.49 7.95 37.50
C VAL A 7 -0.13 9.23 36.93
N ASN A 8 0.16 9.55 35.67
CA ASN A 8 -0.49 10.68 34.99
C ASN A 8 -1.88 10.27 34.49
N ALA A 9 -2.89 11.14 34.61
CA ALA A 9 -4.25 10.89 34.13
C ALA A 9 -4.29 10.45 32.66
N THR A 10 -3.45 11.02 31.79
CA THR A 10 -3.36 10.62 30.37
C THR A 10 -2.93 9.16 30.22
N LYS A 11 -2.02 8.68 31.06
CA LYS A 11 -1.55 7.28 31.02
C LYS A 11 -2.63 6.30 31.44
N LEU A 12 -3.38 6.67 32.48
CA LEU A 12 -4.52 5.89 32.93
C LEU A 12 -5.59 5.74 31.84
N LEU A 13 -5.88 6.82 31.09
CA LEU A 13 -6.82 6.79 29.96
C LEU A 13 -6.30 5.94 28.78
N SER A 14 -4.99 5.91 28.56
CA SER A 14 -4.39 5.01 27.57
C SER A 14 -4.49 3.55 27.98
N MET A 15 -4.26 3.21 29.25
CA MET A 15 -4.46 1.86 29.78
C MET A 15 -5.91 1.40 29.61
N GLU A 16 -6.88 2.28 29.87
CA GLU A 16 -8.30 2.02 29.61
C GLU A 16 -8.58 1.71 28.14
N SER A 17 -7.86 2.35 27.21
CA SER A 17 -8.06 2.15 25.78
C SER A 17 -7.42 0.87 25.22
N CYS A 18 -6.29 0.43 25.78
CA CYS A 18 -5.56 -0.76 25.33
C CYS A 18 -4.52 -1.19 26.38
N LYS A 19 -4.56 -2.46 26.80
CA LYS A 19 -3.63 -3.02 27.79
C LYS A 19 -2.17 -2.99 27.33
N VAL A 20 -1.92 -3.37 26.07
CA VAL A 20 -0.57 -3.34 25.48
C VAL A 20 -0.03 -1.91 25.41
N LYS A 21 -0.87 -0.93 25.06
CA LYS A 21 -0.51 0.49 25.10
C LYS A 21 -0.17 0.93 26.53
N GLY A 22 -0.96 0.46 27.51
CA GLY A 22 -0.70 0.66 28.93
C GLY A 22 0.66 0.13 29.38
N TYR A 23 1.05 -1.08 28.95
CA TYR A 23 2.37 -1.65 29.23
C TYR A 23 3.50 -0.75 28.74
N PHE A 24 3.46 -0.32 27.47
CA PHE A 24 4.51 0.56 26.93
C PHE A 24 4.60 1.91 27.66
N GLU A 25 3.46 2.48 28.07
CA GLU A 25 3.46 3.73 28.82
C GLU A 25 3.99 3.61 30.26
N GLN A 26 3.99 2.39 30.83
CA GLN A 26 4.62 2.09 32.12
C GLN A 26 6.16 2.06 32.05
N LEU A 27 6.74 1.77 30.87
CA LEU A 27 8.19 1.80 30.67
C LEU A 27 8.76 3.21 30.91
N ASN A 28 7.95 4.25 30.73
CA ASN A 28 8.34 5.66 30.84
C ASN A 28 9.51 6.06 29.92
N LEU A 29 9.69 5.35 28.81
CA LEU A 29 10.64 5.74 27.76
C LEU A 29 10.15 7.00 27.07
N SER A 30 11.07 7.86 26.67
CA SER A 30 10.75 9.00 25.82
C SER A 30 10.43 8.51 24.40
N SER A 31 9.41 9.12 23.81
CA SER A 31 8.95 8.82 22.46
C SER A 31 8.62 10.12 21.73
N PHE A 32 8.65 10.08 20.40
CA PHE A 32 8.24 11.21 19.60
C PHE A 32 6.78 11.54 19.90
N LYS A 33 6.52 12.78 20.32
CA LYS A 33 5.17 13.23 20.62
C LYS A 33 4.62 13.98 19.42
N GLY A 34 3.77 13.31 18.64
CA GLY A 34 3.31 13.82 17.35
C GLY A 34 2.55 15.16 17.40
N LYS A 35 2.28 15.73 16.20
CA LYS A 35 1.61 17.02 15.95
C LYS A 35 0.49 17.36 16.94
N SER A 36 -0.41 16.41 17.23
CA SER A 36 -1.54 16.61 18.15
C SER A 36 -1.13 16.98 19.58
N TYR A 37 -0.07 16.38 20.11
CA TYR A 37 0.45 16.66 21.44
C TYR A 37 1.12 18.04 21.50
N SER A 38 2.03 18.32 20.55
CA SER A 38 2.73 19.61 20.45
C SER A 38 1.74 20.77 20.36
N LEU A 39 0.73 20.65 19.49
CA LEU A 39 -0.36 21.63 19.38
C LEU A 39 -1.11 21.80 20.71
N SER A 40 -1.39 20.72 21.43
CA SER A 40 -2.10 20.79 22.72
C SER A 40 -1.30 21.52 23.80
N ILE A 41 0.04 21.42 23.78
CA ILE A 41 0.90 22.20 24.69
C ILE A 41 0.87 23.68 24.31
N LYS A 42 1.16 24.01 23.05
CA LYS A 42 1.24 25.40 22.59
C LYS A 42 -0.08 26.15 22.80
N LEU A 43 -1.22 25.48 22.60
CA LEU A 43 -2.53 26.04 22.90
C LEU A 43 -2.74 26.34 24.39
N LYS A 44 -2.14 25.57 25.32
CA LYS A 44 -2.21 25.89 26.75
C LYS A 44 -1.46 27.17 27.08
N ASP A 45 -0.38 27.47 26.37
CA ASP A 45 0.36 28.72 26.57
C ASP A 45 -0.44 29.91 26.03
N LEU A 46 -1.09 29.75 24.87
CA LEU A 46 -2.07 30.71 24.36
C LEU A 46 -3.22 30.96 25.37
N PHE A 47 -3.78 29.89 25.94
CA PHE A 47 -4.83 29.97 26.95
C PHE A 47 -4.39 30.62 28.25
N LYS A 48 -3.09 30.68 28.58
CA LYS A 48 -2.62 31.44 29.75
C LYS A 48 -2.53 32.93 29.45
N ALA A 49 -2.21 33.30 28.21
CA ALA A 49 -1.95 34.68 27.81
C ALA A 49 -3.20 35.49 27.46
N ILE A 50 -4.25 34.85 26.91
CA ILE A 50 -5.36 35.59 26.30
C ILE A 50 -6.40 36.15 27.30
N ASP A 51 -6.84 37.38 27.14
CA ASP A 51 -8.00 37.91 27.87
C ASP A 51 -9.31 37.66 27.09
N PHE A 52 -10.22 36.88 27.67
CA PHE A 52 -11.52 36.60 27.04
C PHE A 52 -12.38 37.85 26.85
N LYS A 53 -12.11 38.94 27.59
CA LYS A 53 -12.84 40.19 27.44
C LYS A 53 -12.34 41.05 26.28
N SER A 54 -11.10 40.82 25.85
CA SER A 54 -10.42 41.62 24.84
C SER A 54 -9.50 40.74 23.99
N PHE A 55 -10.04 40.26 22.87
CA PHE A 55 -9.29 39.55 21.84
C PHE A 55 -9.79 39.97 20.45
N ASN A 56 -8.96 39.77 19.43
CA ASN A 56 -9.38 39.84 18.04
C ASN A 56 -8.87 38.58 17.29
N ALA A 57 -9.52 38.24 16.17
CA ALA A 57 -9.21 37.02 15.42
C ALA A 57 -7.79 37.04 14.82
N SER A 58 -7.37 38.19 14.29
CA SER A 58 -6.05 38.37 13.68
C SER A 58 -4.89 38.15 14.66
N ASP A 59 -5.02 38.58 15.91
CA ASP A 59 -4.00 38.41 16.94
C ASP A 59 -3.86 36.94 17.34
N ILE A 60 -4.98 36.22 17.40
CA ILE A 60 -4.98 34.77 17.67
C ILE A 60 -4.28 34.04 16.53
N GLU A 61 -4.61 34.37 15.29
CA GLU A 61 -4.00 33.78 14.10
C GLU A 61 -2.50 34.03 14.06
N ASN A 62 -2.06 35.28 14.27
CA ASN A 62 -0.64 35.66 14.32
C ASN A 62 0.11 34.90 15.42
N GLN A 63 -0.48 34.79 16.62
CA GLN A 63 0.12 34.02 17.71
C GLN A 63 0.23 32.53 17.37
N LEU A 64 -0.76 31.96 16.67
CA LEU A 64 -0.67 30.57 16.21
C LEU A 64 0.43 30.39 15.15
N HIS A 65 0.63 31.36 14.26
CA HIS A 65 1.74 31.33 13.30
C HIS A 65 3.11 31.29 13.99
N GLU A 66 3.28 32.09 15.06
CA GLU A 66 4.53 32.13 15.85
C GLU A 66 4.71 30.89 16.74
N LEU A 67 3.64 30.39 17.35
CA LEU A 67 3.70 29.27 18.30
C LEU A 67 3.94 27.92 17.63
N LEU A 68 3.50 27.76 16.37
CA LEU A 68 3.50 26.50 15.66
C LEU A 68 4.68 26.39 14.71
N GLU A 69 5.58 25.46 15.00
CA GLU A 69 6.79 25.20 14.23
C GLU A 69 6.47 24.53 12.88
N ASP A 70 7.19 24.90 11.82
CA ASP A 70 6.97 24.36 10.46
C ASP A 70 7.19 22.86 10.38
N ALA A 71 8.14 22.32 11.16
CA ALA A 71 8.46 20.89 11.22
C ALA A 71 7.28 20.00 11.68
N LEU A 72 6.23 20.58 12.27
CA LEU A 72 5.02 19.84 12.66
C LEU A 72 4.06 19.58 11.49
N PHE A 73 4.32 20.17 10.32
CA PHE A 73 3.45 20.15 9.16
C PHE A 73 4.19 19.64 7.94
N VAL A 74 3.43 19.02 7.04
CA VAL A 74 4.00 18.44 5.81
C VAL A 74 4.14 19.47 4.68
N SER A 75 3.48 20.62 4.79
CA SER A 75 3.57 21.73 3.83
C SER A 75 3.11 23.04 4.47
N LYS A 76 3.40 24.18 3.81
CA LYS A 76 2.95 25.50 4.24
C LYS A 76 1.44 25.61 4.21
N GLN A 77 0.78 25.11 3.17
CA GLN A 77 -0.67 25.09 3.09
C GLN A 77 -1.31 24.17 4.14
N ASN A 78 -0.67 23.06 4.51
CA ASN A 78 -1.15 22.23 5.63
C ASN A 78 -1.11 22.99 6.96
N LYS A 79 -0.05 23.77 7.19
CA LYS A 79 0.07 24.64 8.37
C LYS A 79 -1.00 25.72 8.38
N ALA A 80 -1.14 26.45 7.27
CA ALA A 80 -2.12 27.52 7.13
C ALA A 80 -3.54 27.02 7.36
N GLU A 81 -3.91 25.86 6.80
CA GLU A 81 -5.24 25.27 7.00
C GLU A 81 -5.50 24.89 8.47
N GLU A 82 -4.51 24.32 9.15
CA GLU A 82 -4.63 24.00 10.57
C GLU A 82 -4.80 25.26 11.41
N ILE A 83 -4.03 26.32 11.11
CA ILE A 83 -4.11 27.61 11.79
C ILE A 83 -5.48 28.26 11.57
N SER A 84 -5.98 28.29 10.33
CA SER A 84 -7.30 28.83 10.01
C SER A 84 -8.40 28.12 10.83
N ILE A 85 -8.41 26.79 10.81
CA ILE A 85 -9.41 25.99 11.54
C ILE A 85 -9.29 26.21 13.05
N LEU A 86 -8.07 26.24 13.59
CA LEU A 86 -7.85 26.48 15.02
C LEU A 86 -8.28 27.89 15.41
N THR A 87 -7.98 28.90 14.58
CA THR A 87 -8.38 30.30 14.80
C THR A 87 -9.89 30.40 14.88
N GLU A 88 -10.63 29.85 13.92
CA GLU A 88 -12.11 29.85 13.95
C GLU A 88 -12.66 29.15 15.21
N GLN A 89 -12.11 27.99 15.57
CA GLN A 89 -12.53 27.25 16.76
C GLN A 89 -12.27 28.03 18.07
N LEU A 90 -11.12 28.71 18.15
CA LEU A 90 -10.72 29.50 19.32
C LEU A 90 -11.52 30.79 19.43
N VAL A 91 -11.70 31.52 18.33
CA VAL A 91 -12.56 32.72 18.28
C VAL A 91 -13.97 32.37 18.73
N ARG A 92 -14.54 31.27 18.20
CA ARG A 92 -15.85 30.76 18.62
C ARG A 92 -15.90 30.45 20.12
N PHE A 93 -14.87 29.80 20.66
CA PHE A 93 -14.75 29.51 22.09
C PHE A 93 -14.65 30.78 22.94
N PHE A 94 -13.80 31.73 22.55
CA PHE A 94 -13.59 32.96 23.31
C PHE A 94 -14.80 33.89 23.27
N GLU A 95 -15.52 34.01 22.15
CA GLU A 95 -16.78 34.74 22.10
C GLU A 95 -17.81 34.10 23.03
N TYR A 96 -17.89 32.77 23.07
CA TYR A 96 -18.75 32.08 24.02
C TYR A 96 -18.38 32.40 25.49
N GLU A 97 -17.10 32.37 25.86
CA GLU A 97 -16.69 32.72 27.23
C GLU A 97 -16.89 34.20 27.56
N LYS A 98 -16.70 35.10 26.59
CA LYS A 98 -16.99 36.53 26.71
C LYS A 98 -18.47 36.78 27.02
N THR A 99 -19.37 36.06 26.34
CA THR A 99 -20.83 36.18 26.60
C THR A 99 -21.22 35.66 27.97
N ARG A 100 -20.57 34.59 28.47
CA ARG A 100 -20.81 34.06 29.82
C ARG A 100 -20.27 34.98 30.91
N ASN A 101 -19.18 35.70 30.62
CA ASN A 101 -18.52 36.66 31.50
C ASN A 101 -18.26 36.08 32.92
N LEU A 102 -17.87 34.80 32.98
CA LEU A 102 -17.52 34.14 34.23
C LEU A 102 -16.14 34.59 34.70
N LYS A 103 -15.97 34.67 36.02
CA LYS A 103 -14.67 34.98 36.62
C LYS A 103 -13.77 33.74 36.55
N VAL A 104 -12.64 33.86 35.87
CA VAL A 104 -11.57 32.86 35.88
C VAL A 104 -10.82 32.96 37.21
N ILE A 105 -10.94 31.95 38.07
CA ILE A 105 -10.22 31.87 39.35
C ILE A 105 -8.75 31.54 39.12
N GLN A 106 -8.51 30.56 38.24
CA GLN A 106 -7.17 30.05 37.98
C GLN A 106 -7.05 29.53 36.54
N ARG A 107 -5.87 29.68 35.95
CA ARG A 107 -5.49 29.14 34.63
C ARG A 107 -4.35 28.15 34.80
N GLY A 108 -4.40 27.03 34.07
CA GLY A 108 -3.33 26.03 34.06
C GLY A 108 -3.06 25.42 35.43
N VAL A 109 -3.97 24.58 35.91
CA VAL A 109 -3.87 23.90 37.19
C VAL A 109 -3.26 22.51 37.02
N ILE A 110 -2.26 22.19 37.83
CA ILE A 110 -1.70 20.85 37.95
C ILE A 110 -1.78 20.46 39.41
N GLY A 111 -2.35 19.30 39.70
CA GLY A 111 -2.43 18.80 41.07
C GLY A 111 -2.58 17.30 41.12
N ASP A 112 -2.13 16.73 42.23
CA ASP A 112 -2.22 15.29 42.47
C ASP A 112 -3.47 14.98 43.30
N VAL A 113 -4.27 14.03 42.87
CA VAL A 113 -5.44 13.52 43.59
C VAL A 113 -5.16 12.11 44.09
N SER A 114 -5.74 11.74 45.23
CA SER A 114 -5.62 10.39 45.79
C SER A 114 -6.89 9.61 45.48
N VAL A 115 -6.79 8.56 44.68
CA VAL A 115 -7.91 7.66 44.34
C VAL A 115 -7.68 6.34 45.07
N LYS A 116 -8.44 6.11 46.15
CA LYS A 116 -8.31 4.93 47.05
C LYS A 116 -6.83 4.58 47.37
N GLY A 117 -6.04 5.60 47.71
CA GLY A 117 -4.62 5.45 48.08
C GLY A 117 -3.60 5.56 46.93
N HIS A 118 -4.05 5.65 45.67
CA HIS A 118 -3.18 5.82 44.51
C HIS A 118 -3.09 7.29 44.10
N ALA A 119 -1.87 7.81 43.93
CA ALA A 119 -1.64 9.18 43.50
C ALA A 119 -1.77 9.32 41.98
N VAL A 120 -2.71 10.14 41.50
CA VAL A 120 -2.92 10.44 40.09
C VAL A 120 -2.69 11.92 39.84
N SER A 121 -1.80 12.26 38.90
CA SER A 121 -1.55 13.64 38.50
C SER A 121 -2.56 14.11 37.45
N VAL A 122 -3.28 15.17 37.76
CA VAL A 122 -4.39 15.70 36.96
C VAL A 122 -4.06 17.13 36.54
N THR A 123 -4.45 17.47 35.32
CA THR A 123 -4.33 18.84 34.79
C THR A 123 -5.70 19.37 34.38
N ALA A 124 -5.97 20.61 34.74
CA ALA A 124 -7.13 21.38 34.29
C ALA A 124 -6.63 22.69 33.65
N ASP A 125 -7.32 23.16 32.62
CA ASP A 125 -6.91 24.34 31.87
C ASP A 125 -7.51 25.62 32.49
N PHE A 126 -8.75 25.54 32.99
CA PHE A 126 -9.44 26.66 33.62
C PHE A 126 -10.21 26.25 34.88
N VAL A 127 -10.36 27.21 35.79
CA VAL A 127 -11.29 27.14 36.90
C VAL A 127 -12.19 28.38 36.86
N PHE A 128 -13.49 28.20 36.72
CA PHE A 128 -14.47 29.28 36.68
C PHE A 128 -15.28 29.37 37.99
N GLU A 129 -15.54 30.59 38.44
CA GLU A 129 -16.43 30.88 39.56
C GLU A 129 -17.87 31.08 39.06
N HIS A 130 -18.77 30.23 39.54
CA HIS A 130 -20.22 30.43 39.44
C HIS A 130 -20.78 30.88 40.78
N LYS A 131 -22.04 31.31 40.82
CA LYS A 131 -22.71 31.76 42.05
C LYS A 131 -22.70 30.69 43.16
N ASP A 132 -22.97 29.43 42.79
CA ASP A 132 -23.20 28.34 43.76
C ASP A 132 -22.16 27.22 43.68
N HIS A 133 -21.22 27.28 42.73
CA HIS A 133 -20.24 26.22 42.50
C HIS A 133 -18.97 26.74 41.81
N VAL A 134 -17.94 25.90 41.80
CA VAL A 134 -16.74 26.09 40.99
C VAL A 134 -16.78 25.09 39.84
N GLU A 135 -16.50 25.54 38.63
CA GLU A 135 -16.40 24.68 37.45
C GLU A 135 -14.92 24.48 37.10
N ILE A 136 -14.44 23.24 37.15
CA ILE A 136 -13.07 22.87 36.76
C ILE A 136 -13.09 22.26 35.36
N VAL A 137 -12.33 22.88 34.46
CA VAL A 137 -12.47 22.67 33.01
C VAL A 137 -11.16 22.18 32.41
N LYS A 138 -11.27 21.21 31.51
CA LYS A 138 -10.19 20.76 30.63
C LYS A 138 -10.60 20.89 29.18
N ILE A 139 -9.76 21.51 28.37
CA ILE A 139 -9.98 21.70 26.95
C ILE A 139 -9.47 20.50 26.16
N LYS A 140 -10.23 20.11 25.15
CA LYS A 140 -9.95 19.04 24.19
C LYS A 140 -10.07 19.62 22.79
N ARG A 141 -9.13 19.27 21.91
CA ARG A 141 -9.20 19.66 20.49
C ARG A 141 -10.18 18.82 19.68
N SER A 142 -10.38 17.56 20.08
CA SER A 142 -11.30 16.64 19.41
C SER A 142 -12.75 17.01 19.69
N GLU A 143 -13.68 16.44 18.94
CA GLU A 143 -15.10 16.45 19.31
C GLU A 143 -15.38 15.60 20.56
N PRO A 144 -16.53 15.81 21.25
CA PRO A 144 -16.89 14.98 22.38
C PRO A 144 -17.16 13.53 21.97
N LYS A 145 -16.45 12.59 22.60
CA LYS A 145 -16.76 11.15 22.50
C LYS A 145 -17.88 10.72 23.44
N LEU A 146 -18.10 11.49 24.51
CA LEU A 146 -19.14 11.23 25.51
C LEU A 146 -20.50 11.79 25.08
N SER A 147 -21.59 11.18 25.53
CA SER A 147 -22.96 11.62 25.26
C SER A 147 -23.90 11.36 26.44
N TYR A 148 -24.70 12.35 26.81
CA TYR A 148 -25.74 12.20 27.83
C TYR A 148 -26.83 11.19 27.43
N SER A 149 -27.08 11.05 26.13
CA SER A 149 -28.04 10.11 25.54
C SER A 149 -27.36 8.88 24.92
N GLY A 150 -26.08 8.64 25.23
CA GLY A 150 -25.34 7.49 24.72
C GLY A 150 -25.98 6.16 25.13
N ARG A 151 -26.13 5.22 24.17
CA ARG A 151 -26.68 3.89 24.42
C ARG A 151 -25.73 3.03 25.27
N LYS A 152 -24.43 3.12 24.99
CA LYS A 152 -23.41 2.39 25.74
C LYS A 152 -23.10 3.09 27.06
N ILE A 153 -23.07 2.33 28.15
CA ILE A 153 -22.82 2.85 29.50
C ILE A 153 -21.47 3.59 29.54
N GLU A 154 -20.41 3.03 28.96
CA GLU A 154 -19.06 3.64 28.87
C GLU A 154 -19.02 5.03 28.20
N THR A 155 -19.99 5.36 27.35
CA THR A 155 -20.04 6.65 26.64
C THR A 155 -20.74 7.74 27.44
N LYS A 156 -21.28 7.45 28.62
CA LYS A 156 -21.98 8.45 29.43
C LYS A 156 -21.00 9.23 30.33
N PRO A 157 -21.23 10.53 30.55
CA PRO A 157 -20.33 11.38 31.36
C PRO A 157 -20.12 10.88 32.79
N VAL A 158 -21.14 10.27 33.39
CA VAL A 158 -21.10 9.71 34.76
C VAL A 158 -20.10 8.57 34.93
N HIS A 159 -19.62 7.97 33.84
CA HIS A 159 -18.62 6.91 33.86
C HIS A 159 -17.26 7.38 33.36
N SER A 160 -17.03 8.68 33.16
CA SER A 160 -15.77 9.20 32.61
C SER A 160 -14.70 9.33 33.70
N ILE A 161 -13.56 8.64 33.52
CA ILE A 161 -12.37 8.80 34.38
C ILE A 161 -11.83 10.23 34.33
N ASP A 162 -11.76 10.85 33.13
CA ASP A 162 -11.20 12.21 32.98
C ASP A 162 -12.04 13.25 33.74
N LEU A 163 -13.38 13.16 33.68
CA LEU A 163 -14.28 14.04 34.46
C LEU A 163 -14.21 13.76 35.97
N PHE A 164 -14.13 12.49 36.37
CA PHE A 164 -13.99 12.12 37.78
C PHE A 164 -12.71 12.70 38.38
N LEU A 165 -11.57 12.51 37.71
CA LEU A 165 -10.28 13.02 38.16
C LEU A 165 -10.26 14.56 38.26
N LEU A 166 -10.90 15.25 37.31
CA LEU A 166 -11.08 16.71 37.37
C LEU A 166 -11.95 17.11 38.58
N SER A 167 -13.04 16.39 38.83
CA SER A 167 -13.90 16.63 40.01
C SER A 167 -13.12 16.50 41.32
N GLU A 168 -12.32 15.43 41.47
CA GLU A 168 -11.47 15.24 42.64
C GLU A 168 -10.42 16.33 42.81
N LEU A 169 -9.82 16.80 41.71
CA LEU A 169 -8.88 17.92 41.74
C LEU A 169 -9.58 19.21 42.21
N GLY A 170 -10.77 19.49 41.70
CA GLY A 170 -11.55 20.65 42.10
C GLY A 170 -11.96 20.60 43.57
N LYS A 171 -12.40 19.44 44.08
CA LYS A 171 -12.77 19.27 45.51
C LYS A 171 -11.56 19.48 46.42
N LYS A 172 -10.38 18.99 46.01
CA LYS A 172 -9.14 19.19 46.76
C LYS A 172 -8.73 20.67 46.82
N LEU A 173 -8.86 21.40 45.71
CA LEU A 173 -8.45 22.80 45.63
C LEU A 173 -9.46 23.77 46.25
N TYR A 174 -10.75 23.44 46.21
CA TYR A 174 -11.85 24.31 46.64
C TYR A 174 -12.76 23.58 47.63
N ALA A 175 -12.17 23.11 48.73
CA ALA A 175 -12.88 22.41 49.79
C ALA A 175 -14.10 23.21 50.28
N GLY A 176 -15.24 22.52 50.45
CA GLY A 176 -16.49 23.13 50.91
C GLY A 176 -17.30 23.86 49.83
N LYS A 177 -16.78 24.02 48.61
CA LYS A 177 -17.58 24.49 47.45
C LYS A 177 -18.10 23.28 46.66
N LYS A 178 -19.29 23.42 46.05
CA LYS A 178 -19.78 22.47 45.05
C LYS A 178 -18.87 22.54 43.82
N VAL A 179 -18.48 21.39 43.26
CA VAL A 179 -17.54 21.31 42.12
C VAL A 179 -18.22 20.63 40.94
N VAL A 180 -18.17 21.25 39.77
CA VAL A 180 -18.61 20.66 38.49
C VAL A 180 -17.38 20.45 37.63
N ALA A 181 -17.17 19.22 37.17
CA ALA A 181 -16.10 18.91 36.21
C ALA A 181 -16.64 19.00 34.79
N SER A 182 -15.87 19.64 33.90
CA SER A 182 -16.27 19.79 32.50
C SER A 182 -15.12 19.54 31.53
N LEU A 183 -15.43 18.89 30.41
CA LEU A 183 -14.59 18.79 29.22
C LEU A 183 -15.14 19.72 28.14
N TYR A 184 -14.33 20.66 27.69
CA TYR A 184 -14.69 21.62 26.64
C TYR A 184 -13.99 21.20 25.36
N HIS A 185 -14.77 20.88 24.34
CA HIS A 185 -14.27 20.42 23.06
C HIS A 185 -14.27 21.56 22.05
N LEU A 186 -13.11 21.92 21.50
CA LEU A 186 -12.98 23.00 20.51
C LEU A 186 -13.72 22.66 19.21
N LYS A 187 -13.71 21.38 18.82
CA LYS A 187 -14.53 20.84 17.74
C LYS A 187 -15.91 20.43 18.26
N SER A 188 -16.96 20.86 17.59
CA SER A 188 -18.34 20.43 17.85
C SER A 188 -18.63 19.07 17.20
N LYS A 189 -19.59 18.32 17.75
CA LYS A 189 -20.19 17.17 17.04
C LYS A 189 -20.92 17.55 15.76
N ASP A 190 -21.34 18.80 15.65
CA ASP A 190 -22.09 19.30 14.49
C ASP A 190 -21.16 20.01 13.49
N ASP A 191 -19.85 20.10 13.78
CA ASP A 191 -18.86 20.59 12.83
C ASP A 191 -18.69 19.57 11.70
N THR A 192 -18.74 20.07 10.46
CA THR A 192 -18.47 19.26 9.26
C THR A 192 -17.08 19.57 8.72
N ARG A 193 -16.67 18.86 7.67
CA ARG A 193 -15.38 19.10 7.01
C ARG A 193 -15.26 20.52 6.44
N THR A 194 -16.36 21.08 5.95
CA THR A 194 -16.38 22.34 5.19
C THR A 194 -17.04 23.50 5.94
N LYS A 195 -17.64 23.23 7.10
CA LYS A 195 -18.38 24.24 7.85
C LYS A 195 -18.33 23.94 9.34
N LEU A 196 -17.86 24.93 10.10
CA LEU A 196 -17.99 24.99 11.54
C LEU A 196 -19.34 25.62 11.93
N VAL A 197 -19.93 25.17 13.03
CA VAL A 197 -21.12 25.84 13.59
C VAL A 197 -20.76 27.19 14.20
N GLU A 198 -21.67 28.17 14.11
CA GLU A 198 -21.42 29.56 14.52
C GLU A 198 -21.26 29.72 16.05
N VAL A 199 -22.06 29.01 16.82
CA VAL A 199 -22.07 29.11 18.29
C VAL A 199 -21.32 27.94 18.90
N PHE A 200 -20.49 28.21 19.92
CA PHE A 200 -19.67 27.18 20.58
C PHE A 200 -20.52 26.04 21.18
N GLU A 201 -21.55 26.33 21.97
CA GLU A 201 -22.43 25.31 22.54
C GLU A 201 -23.89 25.60 22.16
N ILE A 202 -24.35 25.05 21.02
CA ILE A 202 -25.75 25.22 20.57
C ILE A 202 -26.72 24.46 21.48
N LYS A 203 -26.34 23.25 21.87
CA LYS A 203 -27.11 22.35 22.74
C LYS A 203 -26.16 21.59 23.63
N LYS A 204 -26.64 21.27 24.84
CA LYS A 204 -25.89 20.48 25.83
C LYS A 204 -25.27 19.23 25.22
N GLY A 205 -23.95 19.10 25.34
CA GLY A 205 -23.16 17.94 24.93
C GLY A 205 -22.62 17.98 23.50
N LYS A 206 -22.66 19.14 22.84
CA LYS A 206 -22.11 19.33 21.49
C LYS A 206 -20.64 19.70 21.49
N ASN A 207 -20.22 20.53 22.44
CA ASN A 207 -18.85 20.92 22.74
C ASN A 207 -18.56 20.73 24.23
N ILE A 208 -19.53 20.97 25.11
CA ILE A 208 -19.34 20.90 26.56
C ILE A 208 -19.95 19.62 27.13
N ILE A 209 -19.11 18.80 27.78
CA ILE A 209 -19.54 17.65 28.57
C ILE A 209 -19.18 17.91 30.03
N SER A 210 -20.18 18.12 30.85
CA SER A 210 -20.05 18.29 32.30
C SER A 210 -20.67 17.14 33.08
N ASN A 211 -20.10 16.83 34.24
CA ASN A 211 -20.72 15.94 35.21
C ASN A 211 -20.55 16.46 36.65
N LEU A 212 -21.60 16.25 37.45
CA LEU A 212 -21.56 16.37 38.90
C LEU A 212 -21.78 14.96 39.44
N PHE A 213 -20.76 14.39 40.07
CA PHE A 213 -20.82 13.00 40.54
C PHE A 213 -21.62 12.89 41.84
N THR A 214 -22.38 11.79 41.96
CA THR A 214 -22.93 11.34 43.24
C THR A 214 -21.93 10.44 43.96
N PRO A 215 -21.99 10.26 45.29
CA PRO A 215 -21.07 9.37 46.01
C PRO A 215 -20.98 7.95 45.43
N GLU A 216 -22.11 7.38 45.00
CA GLU A 216 -22.17 6.06 44.35
C GLU A 216 -21.41 6.03 43.01
N GLN A 217 -21.49 7.10 42.22
CA GLN A 217 -20.77 7.21 40.94
C GLN A 217 -19.27 7.39 41.16
N GLU A 218 -18.89 8.17 42.19
CA GLU A 218 -17.49 8.37 42.58
C GLU A 218 -16.85 7.05 42.98
N GLU A 219 -17.54 6.27 43.81
CA GLU A 219 -17.06 4.96 44.24
C GLU A 219 -16.89 4.02 43.04
N SER A 220 -17.88 3.95 42.14
CA SER A 220 -17.83 3.12 40.94
C SER A 220 -16.65 3.47 40.01
N VAL A 221 -16.42 4.76 39.74
CA VAL A 221 -15.29 5.18 38.87
C VAL A 221 -13.96 4.97 39.59
N ALA A 222 -13.88 5.24 40.90
CA ALA A 222 -12.68 4.99 41.69
C ALA A 222 -12.28 3.50 41.69
N ASP A 223 -13.25 2.58 41.83
CA ASP A 223 -12.99 1.14 41.74
C ASP A 223 -12.47 0.73 40.36
N ARG A 224 -13.03 1.29 39.29
CA ARG A 224 -12.53 1.03 37.93
C ARG A 224 -11.09 1.51 37.76
N ILE A 225 -10.74 2.68 38.30
CA ILE A 225 -9.36 3.22 38.27
C ILE A 225 -8.41 2.30 39.04
N VAL A 226 -8.80 1.83 40.23
CA VAL A 226 -7.98 0.88 41.01
C VAL A 226 -7.80 -0.42 40.24
N GLY A 227 -8.84 -0.93 39.58
CA GLY A 227 -8.74 -2.11 38.71
C GLY A 227 -7.69 -1.93 37.61
N LEU A 228 -7.68 -0.79 36.92
CA LEU A 228 -6.67 -0.48 35.91
C LEU A 228 -5.26 -0.35 36.49
N LEU A 229 -5.10 0.32 37.63
CA LEU A 229 -3.79 0.56 38.25
C LEU A 229 -3.17 -0.68 38.89
N THR A 230 -3.98 -1.66 39.25
CA THR A 230 -3.54 -2.93 39.87
C THR A 230 -3.39 -4.06 38.86
N GLU A 231 -3.84 -3.85 37.62
CA GLU A 231 -3.73 -4.84 36.55
C GLU A 231 -2.26 -5.09 36.19
N LYS A 232 -1.88 -6.38 36.12
CA LYS A 232 -0.56 -6.78 35.62
C LYS A 232 -0.58 -6.72 34.09
N LEU A 233 0.07 -5.70 33.54
CA LEU A 233 0.18 -5.52 32.10
C LEU A 233 1.43 -6.20 31.54
N SER A 234 1.32 -6.70 30.32
CA SER A 234 2.41 -7.26 29.52
C SER A 234 2.20 -6.91 28.05
N ILE A 235 3.25 -7.08 27.25
CA ILE A 235 3.17 -6.95 25.80
C ILE A 235 2.20 -7.96 25.15
N ASP A 236 2.05 -9.14 25.75
CA ASP A 236 1.12 -10.21 25.32
C ASP A 236 -0.30 -10.05 25.89
N SER A 237 -0.58 -8.94 26.57
CA SER A 237 -1.92 -8.67 27.09
C SER A 237 -2.95 -8.57 25.96
N GLU A 238 -4.20 -8.90 26.28
CA GLU A 238 -5.30 -8.84 25.32
C GLU A 238 -5.41 -7.47 24.65
N ARG A 239 -5.46 -7.48 23.31
CA ARG A 239 -5.59 -6.27 22.49
C ARG A 239 -7.06 -5.86 22.45
N THR A 240 -7.40 -4.80 23.18
CA THR A 240 -8.76 -4.25 23.22
C THR A 240 -8.94 -3.01 22.34
N CYS A 241 -7.92 -2.63 21.55
CA CYS A 241 -7.97 -1.48 20.64
C CYS A 241 -8.88 -1.75 19.43
N ASP A 242 -9.59 -0.70 18.98
CA ASP A 242 -10.23 -0.69 17.67
C ASP A 242 -9.16 -0.88 16.59
N THR A 243 -9.29 -1.94 15.78
CA THR A 243 -8.30 -2.34 14.78
C THR A 243 -7.93 -1.21 13.83
N SER A 244 -8.87 -0.31 13.52
CA SER A 244 -8.64 0.86 12.65
C SER A 244 -7.70 1.90 13.25
N MET A 245 -7.66 2.01 14.60
CA MET A 245 -6.78 2.95 15.29
C MET A 245 -5.40 2.33 15.59
N CYS A 246 -5.29 1.00 15.60
CA CYS A 246 -4.03 0.33 15.95
C CYS A 246 -2.95 0.54 14.86
N ASP A 247 -3.32 0.75 13.58
CA ASP A 247 -2.36 1.02 12.49
C ASP A 247 -1.69 2.40 12.58
N HIS A 248 -2.28 3.32 13.34
CA HIS A 248 -1.74 4.64 13.63
C HIS A 248 -1.19 4.75 15.06
N CYS A 249 -1.08 3.63 15.77
CA CYS A 249 -0.51 3.59 17.11
C CYS A 249 1.01 3.75 17.03
N GLN A 250 1.58 4.62 17.86
CA GLN A 250 3.05 4.79 17.95
C GLN A 250 3.78 3.51 18.37
N PHE A 251 3.07 2.52 18.92
CA PHE A 251 3.62 1.25 19.39
C PHE A 251 3.36 0.09 18.41
N VAL A 252 2.86 0.40 17.20
CA VAL A 252 2.44 -0.62 16.22
C VAL A 252 3.60 -1.51 15.81
N ASN A 253 4.83 -0.98 15.81
CA ASN A 253 5.95 -1.72 15.26
C ASN A 253 6.31 -2.95 16.09
N ILE A 254 6.33 -2.78 17.41
CA ILE A 254 6.53 -3.88 18.35
C ILE A 254 5.23 -4.67 18.53
N CYS A 255 4.08 -3.98 18.68
CA CYS A 255 2.81 -4.64 18.99
C CYS A 255 2.34 -5.63 17.93
N LYS A 256 2.61 -5.34 16.64
CA LYS A 256 2.31 -6.21 15.49
C LYS A 256 3.59 -6.80 14.88
N TYR A 257 4.66 -6.92 15.66
CA TYR A 257 5.87 -7.60 15.21
C TYR A 257 5.61 -9.09 15.03
N GLU A 258 6.06 -9.65 13.90
CA GLU A 258 6.10 -11.08 13.65
C GLU A 258 7.52 -11.44 13.25
N LYS A 259 8.17 -12.31 14.02
CA LYS A 259 9.51 -12.81 13.71
C LYS A 259 9.50 -13.52 12.35
N ALA A 260 10.54 -13.30 11.55
CA ALA A 260 10.68 -13.94 10.24
C ALA A 260 10.57 -15.48 10.39
N LYS A 261 9.71 -16.11 9.57
CA LYS A 261 9.43 -17.55 9.63
C LYS A 261 10.63 -18.37 9.11
N GLU A 262 10.64 -19.66 9.47
CA GLU A 262 11.69 -20.64 9.13
C GLU A 262 12.15 -20.56 7.67
N VAL A 263 13.46 -20.83 7.46
CA VAL A 263 14.08 -20.91 6.14
C VAL A 263 13.44 -22.05 5.36
N LEU A 264 12.64 -21.72 4.36
CA LEU A 264 12.07 -22.69 3.44
C LEU A 264 13.19 -23.35 2.62
N GLU A 265 13.12 -24.67 2.44
CA GLU A 265 14.10 -25.41 1.65
C GLU A 265 13.94 -25.06 0.16
N GLU A 266 15.02 -24.62 -0.48
CA GLU A 266 15.04 -24.26 -1.89
C GLU A 266 14.98 -25.49 -2.80
N VAL A 267 14.28 -25.38 -3.92
CA VAL A 267 14.20 -26.43 -4.95
C VAL A 267 15.16 -26.11 -6.08
N GLN A 268 16.15 -26.98 -6.31
CA GLN A 268 16.99 -26.92 -7.50
C GLN A 268 16.22 -27.48 -8.71
N GLU A 269 15.82 -26.61 -9.63
CA GLU A 269 15.07 -27.02 -10.82
C GLU A 269 16.02 -27.51 -11.93
N VAL A 270 15.89 -28.78 -12.31
CA VAL A 270 16.56 -29.32 -13.51
C VAL A 270 15.54 -29.33 -14.65
N LYS A 271 15.60 -28.32 -15.54
CA LYS A 271 14.82 -28.32 -16.78
C LYS A 271 15.30 -29.49 -17.66
N LYS A 272 14.50 -30.55 -17.77
CA LYS A 272 14.77 -31.65 -18.71
C LYS A 272 14.21 -31.30 -20.09
N ALA A 273 15.07 -31.35 -21.11
CA ALA A 273 14.69 -31.24 -22.50
C ALA A 273 13.92 -32.49 -22.94
N GLY A 274 12.62 -32.35 -23.20
CA GLY A 274 11.90 -33.32 -24.01
C GLY A 274 12.14 -33.03 -25.49
N ALA A 275 12.20 -34.08 -26.33
CA ALA A 275 12.23 -33.90 -27.78
C ALA A 275 11.01 -33.08 -28.23
N LEU A 276 11.25 -31.87 -28.73
CA LEU A 276 10.19 -30.92 -29.07
C LEU A 276 9.51 -31.36 -30.37
N LYS A 277 8.26 -31.84 -30.28
CA LYS A 277 7.44 -32.12 -31.46
C LYS A 277 6.60 -30.90 -31.79
N LEU A 278 7.04 -30.12 -32.79
CA LEU A 278 6.35 -28.92 -33.26
C LEU A 278 5.09 -29.27 -34.06
N THR A 279 4.06 -28.43 -33.96
CA THR A 279 2.89 -28.48 -34.86
C THR A 279 3.14 -27.70 -36.15
N ASP A 280 2.34 -27.94 -37.19
CA ASP A 280 2.46 -27.22 -38.47
C ASP A 280 2.31 -25.70 -38.27
N SER A 281 1.38 -25.26 -37.42
CA SER A 281 1.21 -23.84 -37.07
C SER A 281 2.45 -23.27 -36.39
N GLN A 282 3.05 -24.01 -35.44
CA GLN A 282 4.27 -23.58 -34.77
C GLN A 282 5.44 -23.49 -35.75
N TYR A 283 5.56 -24.45 -36.67
CA TYR A 283 6.56 -24.42 -37.75
C TYR A 283 6.37 -23.18 -38.64
N GLN A 284 5.13 -22.88 -39.06
CA GLN A 284 4.84 -21.68 -39.86
C GLN A 284 5.23 -20.38 -39.16
N ALA A 285 5.11 -20.29 -37.84
CA ALA A 285 5.52 -19.13 -37.07
C ALA A 285 7.06 -19.05 -36.96
N ILE A 286 7.74 -20.16 -36.66
CA ILE A 286 9.20 -20.22 -36.55
C ILE A 286 9.88 -19.78 -37.86
N PHE A 287 9.36 -20.21 -39.01
CA PHE A 287 9.92 -19.93 -40.33
C PHE A 287 9.33 -18.68 -41.02
N PHE A 288 8.58 -17.84 -40.30
CA PHE A 288 8.08 -16.58 -40.85
C PHE A 288 9.20 -15.53 -40.95
N ARG A 289 9.40 -14.95 -42.14
CA ARG A 289 10.54 -14.05 -42.44
C ARG A 289 10.17 -12.65 -42.92
N LYS A 290 9.02 -12.46 -43.56
CA LYS A 290 8.63 -11.19 -44.19
C LYS A 290 7.17 -10.85 -43.98
N GLY A 291 6.89 -9.56 -43.79
CA GLY A 291 5.54 -9.02 -43.59
C GLY A 291 5.09 -9.07 -42.13
N VAL A 292 3.78 -8.97 -41.91
CA VAL A 292 3.18 -8.91 -40.58
C VAL A 292 2.47 -10.23 -40.27
N ALA A 293 2.76 -10.83 -39.11
CA ALA A 293 2.09 -12.02 -38.61
C ALA A 293 1.45 -11.77 -37.24
N ARG A 294 0.23 -12.31 -37.05
CA ARG A 294 -0.44 -12.37 -35.74
C ARG A 294 -0.59 -13.83 -35.33
N ILE A 295 0.01 -14.18 -34.20
CA ILE A 295 -0.13 -15.50 -33.58
C ILE A 295 -1.27 -15.44 -32.56
N ASN A 296 -2.42 -16.00 -32.92
CA ASN A 296 -3.57 -16.15 -32.06
C ASN A 296 -3.41 -17.43 -31.24
N ALA A 297 -2.77 -17.31 -30.07
CA ALA A 297 -2.37 -18.48 -29.31
C ALA A 297 -3.23 -18.70 -28.07
N GLY A 298 -3.56 -19.96 -27.81
CA GLY A 298 -4.21 -20.39 -26.58
C GLY A 298 -3.30 -20.52 -25.37
N ALA A 299 -3.88 -20.61 -24.17
CA ALA A 299 -3.12 -20.91 -22.96
C ALA A 299 -2.37 -22.24 -23.12
N GLY A 300 -1.11 -22.31 -22.65
CA GLY A 300 -0.32 -23.55 -22.67
C GLY A 300 0.06 -24.07 -24.07
N SER A 301 0.04 -23.24 -25.11
CA SER A 301 0.33 -23.66 -26.49
C SER A 301 1.80 -23.58 -26.91
N GLY A 302 2.70 -23.21 -25.99
CA GLY A 302 4.13 -23.09 -26.28
C GLY A 302 4.55 -21.77 -26.94
N LYS A 303 3.72 -20.72 -26.90
CA LYS A 303 4.00 -19.36 -27.41
C LYS A 303 5.46 -18.92 -27.26
N THR A 304 5.92 -18.86 -26.01
CA THR A 304 7.24 -18.36 -25.62
C THR A 304 8.37 -19.23 -26.19
N THR A 305 8.15 -20.54 -26.31
CA THR A 305 9.13 -21.46 -26.91
C THR A 305 9.23 -21.26 -28.41
N VAL A 306 8.10 -21.04 -29.10
CA VAL A 306 8.08 -20.74 -30.53
C VAL A 306 8.77 -19.41 -30.83
N LEU A 307 8.54 -18.37 -30.03
CA LEU A 307 9.25 -17.10 -30.16
C LEU A 307 10.76 -17.27 -30.01
N ALA A 308 11.21 -18.01 -28.98
CA ALA A 308 12.63 -18.27 -28.77
C ALA A 308 13.25 -19.04 -29.96
N LEU A 309 12.60 -20.10 -30.44
CA LEU A 309 13.08 -20.87 -31.60
C LEU A 309 13.10 -20.05 -32.87
N ARG A 310 12.12 -19.16 -33.08
CA ARG A 310 12.14 -18.23 -34.21
C ARG A 310 13.38 -17.34 -34.17
N VAL A 311 13.72 -16.78 -33.01
CA VAL A 311 14.95 -15.98 -32.87
C VAL A 311 16.16 -16.83 -33.26
N VAL A 312 16.27 -18.04 -32.72
CA VAL A 312 17.42 -18.92 -33.00
C VAL A 312 17.55 -19.23 -34.49
N GLU A 313 16.44 -19.53 -35.16
CA GLU A 313 16.42 -19.77 -36.62
C GLU A 313 16.81 -18.52 -37.43
N LEU A 314 16.36 -17.32 -37.04
CA LEU A 314 16.79 -16.07 -37.68
C LEU A 314 18.32 -15.86 -37.55
N LEU A 315 18.86 -16.12 -36.36
CA LEU A 315 20.30 -16.00 -36.09
C LEU A 315 21.10 -17.04 -36.90
N GLN A 316 20.58 -18.26 -37.02
CA GLN A 316 21.17 -19.32 -37.84
C GLN A 316 21.22 -18.96 -39.33
N GLU A 317 20.20 -18.24 -39.82
CA GLU A 317 20.16 -17.71 -41.19
C GLU A 317 21.04 -16.46 -41.41
N GLY A 318 21.75 -16.00 -40.38
CA GLY A 318 22.72 -14.90 -40.46
C GLY A 318 22.16 -13.51 -40.12
N VAL A 319 20.96 -13.42 -39.54
CA VAL A 319 20.48 -12.18 -38.92
C VAL A 319 21.39 -11.84 -37.74
N LYS A 320 21.82 -10.58 -37.63
CA LYS A 320 22.67 -10.17 -36.51
C LYS A 320 21.82 -9.99 -35.25
N PRO A 321 22.31 -10.32 -34.04
CA PRO A 321 21.58 -10.13 -32.78
C PRO A 321 20.98 -8.71 -32.61
N GLN A 322 21.73 -7.68 -32.98
CA GLN A 322 21.33 -6.28 -32.91
C GLN A 322 20.21 -5.88 -33.88
N ASP A 323 19.90 -6.71 -34.88
CA ASP A 323 18.83 -6.46 -35.86
C ASP A 323 17.47 -7.03 -35.37
N VAL A 324 17.42 -7.62 -34.17
CA VAL A 324 16.24 -8.25 -33.58
C VAL A 324 15.79 -7.51 -32.33
N LEU A 325 14.50 -7.12 -32.30
CA LEU A 325 13.82 -6.56 -31.13
C LEU A 325 12.73 -7.53 -30.67
N LEU A 326 12.77 -7.91 -29.39
CA LEU A 326 11.74 -8.71 -28.74
C LEU A 326 11.19 -7.96 -27.53
N ILE A 327 9.92 -7.57 -27.61
CA ILE A 327 9.21 -6.88 -26.54
C ILE A 327 8.36 -7.88 -25.74
N THR A 328 8.44 -7.81 -24.41
CA THR A 328 7.61 -8.58 -23.46
C THR A 328 6.80 -7.65 -22.56
N PHE A 329 5.74 -8.16 -21.93
CA PHE A 329 4.92 -7.37 -21.00
C PHE A 329 5.62 -7.09 -19.64
N THR A 330 6.53 -7.97 -19.21
CA THR A 330 7.25 -7.83 -17.93
C THR A 330 8.74 -8.03 -18.08
N ASN A 331 9.53 -7.42 -17.20
CA ASN A 331 10.99 -7.61 -17.14
C ASN A 331 11.36 -9.08 -16.85
N LYS A 332 10.54 -9.78 -16.05
CA LYS A 332 10.67 -11.22 -15.82
C LYS A 332 10.53 -12.02 -17.13
N GLY A 333 9.49 -11.72 -17.91
CA GLY A 333 9.29 -12.35 -19.22
C GLY A 333 10.46 -12.12 -20.18
N ALA A 334 11.04 -10.92 -20.18
CA ALA A 334 12.24 -10.61 -20.97
C ALA A 334 13.44 -11.46 -20.53
N GLN A 335 13.67 -11.60 -19.22
CA GLN A 335 14.76 -12.42 -18.68
C GLN A 335 14.57 -13.91 -19.00
N GLU A 336 13.37 -14.46 -18.78
CA GLU A 336 13.04 -15.84 -19.14
C GLU A 336 13.22 -16.10 -20.64
N MET A 337 12.89 -15.12 -21.49
CA MET A 337 13.09 -15.21 -22.93
C MET A 337 14.58 -15.24 -23.30
N ARG A 338 15.41 -14.38 -22.69
CA ARG A 338 16.87 -14.42 -22.87
C ARG A 338 17.45 -15.78 -22.53
N GLU A 339 17.12 -16.30 -21.36
CA GLU A 339 17.59 -17.62 -20.89
C GLU A 339 17.14 -18.74 -21.82
N LYS A 340 15.90 -18.68 -22.30
CA LYS A 340 15.37 -19.68 -23.23
C LYS A 340 16.05 -19.62 -24.60
N ILE A 341 16.33 -18.43 -25.13
CA ILE A 341 17.09 -18.27 -26.39
C ILE A 341 18.51 -18.79 -26.21
N ALA A 342 19.20 -18.41 -25.13
CA ALA A 342 20.55 -18.89 -24.82
C ALA A 342 20.60 -20.42 -24.70
N TYR A 343 19.60 -21.02 -24.06
CA TYR A 343 19.44 -22.46 -23.97
C TYR A 343 19.34 -23.12 -25.36
N TRP A 344 18.47 -22.63 -26.24
CA TRP A 344 18.30 -23.21 -27.57
C TRP A 344 19.50 -22.98 -28.49
N LEU A 345 20.19 -21.84 -28.39
CA LEU A 345 21.45 -21.61 -29.10
C LEU A 345 22.49 -22.67 -28.73
N LYS A 346 22.57 -23.02 -27.44
CA LYS A 346 23.45 -24.08 -26.96
C LYS A 346 23.07 -25.46 -27.51
N GLU A 347 21.78 -25.82 -27.48
CA GLU A 347 21.31 -27.10 -28.05
C GLU A 347 21.54 -27.22 -29.56
N MET A 348 21.72 -26.10 -30.26
CA MET A 348 21.99 -26.04 -31.71
C MET A 348 23.47 -25.77 -32.04
N ASP A 349 24.38 -25.95 -31.07
CA ASP A 349 25.84 -25.75 -31.22
C ASP A 349 26.23 -24.32 -31.68
N MET A 350 25.47 -23.30 -31.24
CA MET A 350 25.68 -21.88 -31.57
C MET A 350 26.06 -21.02 -30.34
N GLU A 351 26.92 -21.55 -29.46
CA GLU A 351 27.29 -20.88 -28.19
C GLU A 351 28.07 -19.55 -28.39
N ASP A 352 28.66 -19.32 -29.57
CA ASP A 352 29.40 -18.10 -29.90
C ASP A 352 28.51 -16.86 -30.09
N VAL A 353 27.18 -17.04 -30.18
CA VAL A 353 26.24 -15.92 -30.36
C VAL A 353 25.99 -15.19 -29.05
N ASP A 354 26.42 -13.94 -28.99
CA ASP A 354 26.23 -13.06 -27.85
C ASP A 354 24.78 -12.51 -27.78
N VAL A 355 23.93 -13.19 -27.01
CA VAL A 355 22.52 -12.80 -26.77
C VAL A 355 22.41 -11.42 -26.10
N SER A 356 23.45 -10.93 -25.40
CA SER A 356 23.40 -9.62 -24.74
C SER A 356 23.32 -8.45 -25.72
N ARG A 357 23.66 -8.68 -26.99
CA ARG A 357 23.55 -7.70 -28.08
C ARG A 357 22.14 -7.60 -28.65
N MET A 358 21.22 -8.48 -28.26
CA MET A 358 19.82 -8.41 -28.63
C MET A 358 19.03 -7.51 -27.69
N ASP A 359 18.06 -6.78 -28.24
CA ASP A 359 17.09 -6.06 -27.42
C ASP A 359 15.91 -6.95 -27.08
N ILE A 360 15.95 -7.52 -25.87
CA ILE A 360 14.87 -8.32 -25.28
C ILE A 360 14.37 -7.59 -24.04
N LEU A 361 13.33 -6.76 -24.16
CA LEU A 361 12.98 -5.74 -23.17
C LEU A 361 11.46 -5.61 -23.02
N THR A 362 10.98 -4.82 -22.05
CA THR A 362 9.61 -4.29 -22.06
C THR A 362 9.55 -3.01 -22.89
N PHE A 363 8.34 -2.55 -23.28
CA PHE A 363 8.18 -1.24 -23.91
C PHE A 363 8.82 -0.13 -23.09
N ASN A 364 8.57 -0.12 -21.77
CA ASN A 364 9.15 0.83 -20.84
C ASN A 364 10.68 0.74 -20.75
N ALA A 365 11.25 -0.47 -20.68
CA ALA A 365 12.71 -0.65 -20.64
C ALA A 365 13.39 -0.29 -21.97
N TRP A 366 12.71 -0.51 -23.10
CA TRP A 366 13.17 -0.01 -24.39
C TRP A 366 13.10 1.51 -24.46
N GLY A 367 12.01 2.11 -23.97
CA GLY A 367 11.88 3.55 -23.84
C GLY A 367 12.94 4.17 -22.96
N ASP A 368 13.20 3.59 -21.79
CA ASP A 368 14.32 4.00 -20.94
C ASP A 368 15.64 3.95 -21.72
N LYS A 369 15.96 2.84 -22.41
CA LYS A 369 17.18 2.73 -23.24
C LYS A 369 17.31 3.85 -24.28
N VAL A 370 16.22 4.25 -24.92
CA VAL A 370 16.19 5.36 -25.89
C VAL A 370 16.38 6.69 -25.19
N LEU A 371 15.59 6.95 -24.13
CA LEU A 371 15.61 8.19 -23.36
C LEU A 371 16.97 8.44 -22.72
N GLN A 372 17.62 7.43 -22.13
CA GLN A 372 18.97 7.55 -21.56
C GLN A 372 20.02 8.03 -22.60
N LYS A 373 19.77 7.85 -23.90
CA LYS A 373 20.67 8.28 -24.99
C LYS A 373 20.25 9.61 -25.61
N GLU A 374 18.95 9.83 -25.76
CA GLU A 374 18.39 10.95 -26.54
C GLU A 374 17.76 12.03 -25.64
N PHE A 375 17.95 11.96 -24.31
CA PHE A 375 17.38 12.88 -23.31
C PHE A 375 17.57 14.37 -23.64
N SER A 376 18.69 14.72 -24.27
CA SER A 376 19.01 16.09 -24.63
C SER A 376 18.04 16.70 -25.64
N LEU A 377 17.47 15.89 -26.55
CA LEU A 377 16.44 16.32 -27.50
C LEU A 377 15.13 16.66 -26.81
N LEU A 378 14.84 15.96 -25.72
CA LEU A 378 13.70 16.19 -24.86
C LEU A 378 13.95 17.31 -23.84
N GLY A 379 15.10 18.00 -23.89
CA GLY A 379 15.42 19.14 -23.04
C GLY A 379 15.78 18.81 -21.60
N TYR A 380 16.18 17.56 -21.31
CA TYR A 380 16.79 17.20 -20.04
C TYR A 380 18.29 17.59 -20.03
N SER A 381 18.82 18.01 -18.88
CA SER A 381 20.23 18.36 -18.75
C SER A 381 21.13 17.15 -18.54
N GLU A 382 20.58 16.09 -17.93
CA GLU A 382 21.24 14.81 -17.68
C GLU A 382 20.28 13.66 -17.98
N ALA A 383 20.80 12.45 -18.03
CA ALA A 383 19.98 11.28 -18.29
C ALA A 383 18.94 11.11 -17.14
N PRO A 384 17.63 11.06 -17.47
CA PRO A 384 16.59 11.15 -16.46
C PRO A 384 16.48 9.86 -15.64
N ARG A 385 16.06 9.99 -14.38
CA ARG A 385 15.84 8.86 -13.46
C ARG A 385 14.37 8.72 -13.11
N LEU A 386 13.95 7.49 -12.80
CA LEU A 386 12.59 7.22 -12.37
C LEU A 386 12.32 7.88 -11.00
N ALA A 387 11.28 8.71 -10.94
CA ALA A 387 10.83 9.38 -9.74
C ALA A 387 10.16 8.38 -8.79
N GLU A 388 10.56 8.43 -7.52
CA GLU A 388 9.90 7.68 -6.46
C GLU A 388 8.68 8.43 -5.92
N LYS A 389 7.78 7.73 -5.22
CA LYS A 389 6.60 8.36 -4.64
C LYS A 389 6.98 9.49 -3.69
N VAL A 390 8.10 9.35 -2.98
CA VAL A 390 8.66 10.41 -2.12
C VAL A 390 8.91 11.69 -2.91
N GLN A 391 9.62 11.59 -4.03
CA GLN A 391 9.95 12.74 -4.88
C GLN A 391 8.70 13.32 -5.54
N LYS A 392 7.81 12.45 -6.03
CA LYS A 392 6.51 12.86 -6.59
C LYS A 392 5.71 13.70 -5.60
N TYR A 393 5.56 13.23 -4.37
CA TYR A 393 4.77 13.93 -3.35
C TYR A 393 5.46 15.23 -2.91
N ASP A 394 6.77 15.24 -2.79
CA ASP A 394 7.55 16.47 -2.51
C ASP A 394 7.30 17.54 -3.59
N ILE A 395 7.37 17.17 -4.87
CA ILE A 395 7.09 18.09 -5.98
C ILE A 395 5.63 18.56 -5.93
N ILE A 396 4.67 17.68 -5.66
CA ILE A 396 3.25 18.09 -5.56
C ILE A 396 3.05 19.07 -4.40
N PHE A 397 3.67 18.83 -3.23
CA PHE A 397 3.61 19.78 -2.12
C PHE A 397 4.18 21.14 -2.50
N GLU A 398 5.33 21.16 -3.18
CA GLU A 398 5.98 22.38 -3.64
C GLU A 398 5.12 23.15 -4.66
N VAL A 399 4.57 22.45 -5.67
CA VAL A 399 3.64 23.04 -6.64
C VAL A 399 2.41 23.60 -5.92
N LEU A 400 1.84 22.88 -4.96
CA LEU A 400 0.70 23.39 -4.19
C LEU A 400 1.08 24.63 -3.39
N ASP A 401 2.20 24.61 -2.66
CA ASP A 401 2.66 25.72 -1.81
C ASP A 401 3.08 26.97 -2.60
N GLU A 402 3.45 26.84 -3.88
CA GLU A 402 3.76 27.95 -4.80
C GLU A 402 2.54 28.58 -5.47
N ASN A 403 1.36 27.95 -5.37
CA ASN A 403 0.13 28.40 -6.02
C ASN A 403 -0.95 28.77 -5.00
N GLU A 404 -1.99 29.47 -5.49
CA GLU A 404 -3.19 29.72 -4.68
C GLU A 404 -3.89 28.41 -4.30
N LYS A 405 -4.52 28.41 -3.13
CA LYS A 405 -5.27 27.26 -2.61
C LYS A 405 -6.37 26.87 -3.61
N VAL A 406 -6.43 25.59 -3.96
CA VAL A 406 -7.51 25.05 -4.80
C VAL A 406 -8.72 24.74 -3.92
N GLU A 407 -9.81 25.47 -4.10
CA GLU A 407 -11.02 25.28 -3.31
C GLU A 407 -11.63 23.87 -3.46
N GLY A 408 -12.20 23.36 -2.36
CA GLY A 408 -12.87 22.05 -2.32
C GLY A 408 -11.99 20.84 -1.95
N PHE A 409 -10.68 21.02 -1.81
CA PHE A 409 -9.72 19.96 -1.45
C PHE A 409 -9.35 19.96 0.04
N ASP A 410 -8.94 18.80 0.57
CA ASP A 410 -8.53 18.64 1.98
C ASP A 410 -7.03 18.91 2.15
N TYR A 411 -6.71 20.16 2.49
CA TYR A 411 -5.36 20.59 2.87
C TYR A 411 -4.99 20.27 4.32
N LYS A 412 -5.98 19.96 5.16
CA LYS A 412 -5.75 19.60 6.56
C LYS A 412 -5.12 18.21 6.69
N ASN A 413 -5.56 17.28 5.84
CA ASN A 413 -5.06 15.91 5.78
C ASN A 413 -4.58 15.61 4.35
N PRO A 414 -3.51 16.26 3.86
CA PRO A 414 -3.12 16.22 2.44
C PRO A 414 -2.77 14.82 1.93
N LEU A 415 -2.35 13.92 2.83
CA LEU A 415 -1.96 12.54 2.56
C LEU A 415 -3.08 11.53 2.84
N LEU A 416 -4.29 11.98 3.18
CA LEU A 416 -5.42 11.10 3.44
C LEU A 416 -5.74 10.25 2.20
N HIS A 417 -5.83 8.94 2.35
CA HIS A 417 -6.10 8.03 1.25
C HIS A 417 -7.12 6.96 1.67
N PHE A 418 -8.40 7.27 1.49
CA PHE A 418 -9.51 6.34 1.61
C PHE A 418 -10.34 6.35 0.31
N PRO A 419 -11.06 5.25 -0.02
CA PRO A 419 -11.83 5.16 -1.26
C PRO A 419 -12.79 6.34 -1.51
N ASN A 420 -13.36 6.92 -0.45
CA ASN A 420 -14.33 8.02 -0.52
C ASN A 420 -13.83 9.33 0.11
N ALA A 421 -12.56 9.41 0.54
CA ALA A 421 -12.00 10.60 1.17
C ALA A 421 -10.50 10.68 0.92
N LYS A 422 -10.10 11.73 0.19
CA LYS A 422 -8.70 11.93 -0.22
C LYS A 422 -8.21 13.32 0.17
N GLY A 423 -6.95 13.37 0.58
CA GLY A 423 -6.21 14.60 0.79
C GLY A 423 -5.84 15.26 -0.53
N VAL A 424 -5.52 16.55 -0.50
CA VAL A 424 -5.19 17.29 -1.73
C VAL A 424 -4.02 16.67 -2.51
N VAL A 425 -2.95 16.22 -1.86
CA VAL A 425 -1.77 15.66 -2.55
C VAL A 425 -2.11 14.34 -3.21
N VAL A 426 -2.81 13.46 -2.49
CA VAL A 426 -3.27 12.18 -3.04
C VAL A 426 -4.21 12.41 -4.23
N GLN A 427 -5.12 13.38 -4.12
CA GLN A 427 -6.07 13.66 -5.18
C GLN A 427 -5.39 14.30 -6.41
N MET A 428 -4.41 15.18 -6.23
CA MET A 428 -3.63 15.76 -7.32
C MET A 428 -2.74 14.71 -7.99
N ALA A 429 -2.08 13.83 -7.22
CA ALA A 429 -1.31 12.72 -7.75
C ALA A 429 -2.16 11.85 -8.68
N GLU A 430 -3.39 11.50 -8.27
CA GLU A 430 -4.32 10.73 -9.11
C GLU A 430 -4.74 11.46 -10.39
N TYR A 431 -4.97 12.78 -10.32
CA TYR A 431 -5.25 13.55 -11.52
C TYR A 431 -4.05 13.60 -12.46
N PHE A 432 -2.84 13.78 -11.93
CA PHE A 432 -1.61 13.81 -12.74
C PHE A 432 -1.35 12.45 -13.38
N ASP A 433 -1.56 11.35 -12.64
CA ASP A 433 -1.49 9.98 -13.16
C ASP A 433 -2.50 9.74 -14.28
N ALA A 434 -3.74 10.19 -14.10
CA ALA A 434 -4.77 10.05 -15.11
C ALA A 434 -4.53 10.93 -16.35
N ILE A 435 -3.92 12.11 -16.20
CA ILE A 435 -3.48 12.98 -17.30
C ILE A 435 -2.36 12.30 -18.09
N LYS A 436 -1.32 11.81 -17.41
CA LYS A 436 -0.19 11.09 -18.03
C LYS A 436 -0.64 9.81 -18.72
N GLY A 437 -1.41 8.97 -18.04
CA GLY A 437 -1.83 7.65 -18.53
C GLY A 437 -2.80 7.69 -19.71
N GLN A 438 -3.48 8.81 -19.92
CA GLN A 438 -4.36 9.03 -21.07
C GLN A 438 -3.78 10.02 -22.09
N PHE A 439 -2.52 10.43 -21.92
CA PHE A 439 -1.83 11.38 -22.79
C PHE A 439 -2.63 12.68 -23.04
N ILE A 440 -3.20 13.25 -21.97
CA ILE A 440 -4.05 14.44 -22.05
C ILE A 440 -3.18 15.69 -22.24
N ASN A 441 -3.37 16.39 -23.37
CA ASN A 441 -2.52 17.51 -23.77
C ASN A 441 -3.20 18.89 -23.71
N ASP A 442 -4.48 18.96 -23.38
CA ASP A 442 -5.25 20.20 -23.31
C ASP A 442 -6.31 20.19 -22.18
N VAL A 443 -6.83 21.38 -21.88
CA VAL A 443 -7.77 21.62 -20.77
C VAL A 443 -9.16 21.02 -21.04
N ASP A 444 -9.63 21.02 -22.29
CA ASP A 444 -10.98 20.56 -22.62
C ASP A 444 -11.05 19.03 -22.51
N THR A 445 -10.05 18.34 -23.04
CA THR A 445 -9.88 16.89 -22.87
C THR A 445 -9.70 16.52 -21.39
N CYS A 446 -8.95 17.32 -20.63
CA CYS A 446 -8.81 17.16 -19.18
C CYS A 446 -10.17 17.23 -18.47
N ALA A 447 -11.00 18.23 -18.80
CA ALA A 447 -12.34 18.39 -18.24
C ALA A 447 -13.25 17.20 -18.55
N GLU A 448 -13.25 16.72 -19.80
CA GLU A 448 -14.07 15.59 -20.24
C GLU A 448 -13.64 14.27 -19.56
N LYS A 449 -12.37 13.90 -19.69
CA LYS A 449 -11.84 12.60 -19.24
C LYS A 449 -11.83 12.47 -17.72
N LEU A 450 -11.47 13.53 -17.00
CA LEU A 450 -11.47 13.55 -15.53
C LEU A 450 -12.84 13.93 -14.93
N ARG A 451 -13.82 14.29 -15.77
CA ARG A 451 -15.17 14.74 -15.37
C ARG A 451 -15.13 15.92 -14.40
N LEU A 452 -14.25 16.88 -14.69
CA LEU A 452 -14.06 18.08 -13.90
C LEU A 452 -14.84 19.26 -14.49
N MET A 453 -15.24 20.20 -13.64
CA MET A 453 -15.71 21.49 -14.14
C MET A 453 -14.58 22.22 -14.89
N PRO A 454 -14.87 22.97 -15.97
CA PRO A 454 -13.83 23.60 -16.79
C PRO A 454 -12.83 24.48 -16.01
N THR A 455 -13.31 25.20 -15.01
CA THR A 455 -12.44 26.04 -14.15
C THR A 455 -11.45 25.20 -13.34
N LEU A 456 -11.93 24.12 -12.72
CA LEU A 456 -11.09 23.20 -11.97
C LEU A 456 -10.15 22.43 -12.89
N ALA A 457 -10.61 21.98 -14.06
CA ALA A 457 -9.78 21.31 -15.05
C ALA A 457 -8.60 22.19 -15.48
N ARG A 458 -8.85 23.49 -15.71
CA ARG A 458 -7.79 24.45 -16.03
C ARG A 458 -6.78 24.58 -14.90
N THR A 459 -7.23 24.70 -13.66
CA THR A 459 -6.34 24.78 -12.49
C THR A 459 -5.51 23.51 -12.35
N VAL A 460 -6.14 22.34 -12.36
CA VAL A 460 -5.46 21.04 -12.26
C VAL A 460 -4.44 20.85 -13.39
N PHE A 461 -4.80 21.18 -14.62
CA PHE A 461 -3.91 21.06 -15.78
C PHE A 461 -2.71 22.02 -15.70
N ASN A 462 -2.90 23.23 -15.18
CA ASN A 462 -1.80 24.17 -14.96
C ASN A 462 -0.84 23.67 -13.86
N LEU A 463 -1.38 23.14 -12.75
CA LEU A 463 -0.56 22.54 -11.69
C LEU A 463 0.21 21.32 -12.22
N TYR A 464 -0.43 20.50 -13.07
CA TYR A 464 0.22 19.40 -13.75
C TYR A 464 1.41 19.87 -14.62
N LYS A 465 1.25 20.94 -15.41
CA LYS A 465 2.36 21.47 -16.22
C LYS A 465 3.53 21.98 -15.37
N GLN A 466 3.26 22.57 -14.21
CA GLN A 466 4.31 22.97 -13.26
C GLN A 466 5.00 21.75 -12.64
N TYR A 467 4.22 20.72 -12.30
CA TYR A 467 4.72 19.44 -11.81
C TYR A 467 5.68 18.78 -12.83
N GLU A 468 5.29 18.71 -14.11
CA GLU A 468 6.14 18.21 -15.20
C GLU A 468 7.44 19.00 -15.33
N ALA A 469 7.36 20.34 -15.24
CA ALA A 469 8.53 21.20 -15.33
C ALA A 469 9.51 20.93 -14.18
N LYS A 470 9.02 20.75 -12.95
CA LYS A 470 9.86 20.44 -11.78
C LYS A 470 10.44 19.02 -11.81
N LEU A 471 9.70 18.03 -12.33
CA LEU A 471 10.26 16.70 -12.61
C LEU A 471 11.46 16.84 -13.57
N LYS A 472 11.26 17.54 -14.68
CA LYS A 472 12.29 17.74 -15.71
C LYS A 472 13.50 18.50 -15.20
N GLU A 473 13.31 19.58 -14.42
CA GLU A 473 14.39 20.34 -13.77
C GLU A 473 15.29 19.45 -12.90
N ARG A 474 14.71 18.44 -12.25
CA ARG A 474 15.41 17.49 -11.39
C ARG A 474 15.97 16.27 -12.14
N ASN A 475 15.86 16.26 -13.47
CA ASN A 475 16.14 15.10 -14.31
C ASN A 475 15.40 13.85 -13.83
N LEU A 476 14.13 14.03 -13.49
CA LEU A 476 13.22 12.97 -13.09
C LEU A 476 12.14 12.75 -14.15
N LEU A 477 11.66 11.52 -14.23
CA LEU A 477 10.49 11.12 -15.01
C LEU A 477 9.69 10.07 -14.25
N GLU A 478 8.41 9.92 -14.55
CA GLU A 478 7.58 8.84 -14.03
C GLU A 478 7.54 7.65 -14.98
N TYR A 479 7.05 6.50 -14.50
CA TYR A 479 7.02 5.28 -15.29
C TYR A 479 6.26 5.45 -16.62
N GLN A 480 5.15 6.20 -16.60
CA GLN A 480 4.37 6.50 -17.80
C GLN A 480 5.10 7.44 -18.77
N ASP A 481 6.00 8.31 -18.27
CA ASP A 481 6.74 9.24 -19.12
C ASP A 481 7.71 8.53 -20.05
N GLN A 482 8.13 7.31 -19.70
CA GLN A 482 8.95 6.49 -20.60
C GLN A 482 8.25 6.22 -21.93
N ILE A 483 6.91 6.15 -21.94
CA ILE A 483 6.09 5.97 -23.14
C ILE A 483 5.71 7.33 -23.73
N ASN A 484 5.28 8.28 -22.91
CA ASN A 484 4.84 9.60 -23.38
C ASN A 484 5.96 10.38 -24.08
N LEU A 485 7.19 10.35 -23.53
CA LEU A 485 8.34 11.01 -24.12
C LEU A 485 8.86 10.28 -25.36
N LEU A 486 8.68 8.96 -25.44
CA LEU A 486 8.95 8.21 -26.67
C LEU A 486 8.01 8.66 -27.80
N LEU A 487 6.72 8.83 -27.51
CA LEU A 487 5.77 9.37 -28.47
C LEU A 487 6.15 10.77 -28.92
N GLU A 488 6.57 11.64 -27.99
CA GLU A 488 7.07 12.97 -28.32
C GLU A 488 8.28 12.90 -29.27
N LEU A 489 9.19 11.94 -29.09
CA LEU A 489 10.30 11.68 -30.02
C LEU A 489 9.80 11.17 -31.39
N VAL A 490 8.83 10.26 -31.43
CA VAL A 490 8.23 9.78 -32.69
C VAL A 490 7.62 10.95 -33.47
N GLU A 491 6.84 11.79 -32.81
CA GLU A 491 6.09 12.87 -33.45
C GLU A 491 6.97 14.02 -33.92
N ASN A 492 8.00 14.38 -33.14
CA ASN A 492 8.80 15.60 -33.38
C ASN A 492 10.22 15.34 -33.91
N HIS A 493 10.72 14.12 -33.80
CA HIS A 493 12.11 13.75 -34.10
C HIS A 493 12.21 12.43 -34.88
N LEU A 494 11.53 12.34 -36.03
CA LEU A 494 11.47 11.13 -36.87
C LEU A 494 12.86 10.58 -37.26
N ASP A 495 13.87 11.44 -37.37
CA ASP A 495 15.25 11.03 -37.66
C ASP A 495 15.87 10.17 -36.54
N VAL A 496 15.42 10.34 -35.30
CA VAL A 496 15.89 9.53 -34.16
C VAL A 496 15.50 8.07 -34.35
N MET A 497 14.28 7.79 -34.80
CA MET A 497 13.80 6.40 -34.97
C MET A 497 14.60 5.62 -36.00
N SER A 498 15.19 6.30 -37.00
CA SER A 498 16.10 5.67 -37.95
C SER A 498 17.36 5.09 -37.31
N LYS A 499 17.80 5.62 -36.15
CA LYS A 499 18.94 5.06 -35.37
C LYS A 499 18.57 3.75 -34.67
N TYR A 500 17.30 3.52 -34.42
CA TYR A 500 16.75 2.35 -33.72
C TYR A 500 15.97 1.44 -34.68
N SER A 501 16.52 1.24 -35.88
CA SER A 501 15.98 0.36 -36.91
C SER A 501 16.25 -1.12 -36.60
N TYR A 502 15.21 -1.96 -36.60
CA TYR A 502 15.32 -3.42 -36.45
C TYR A 502 14.78 -4.12 -37.70
N ARG A 503 15.39 -5.24 -38.10
CA ARG A 503 14.89 -6.05 -39.23
C ARG A 503 13.71 -6.91 -38.82
N HIS A 504 13.76 -7.49 -37.63
CA HIS A 504 12.71 -8.35 -37.10
C HIS A 504 12.25 -7.86 -35.73
N ILE A 505 10.96 -7.56 -35.63
CA ILE A 505 10.31 -7.11 -34.40
C ILE A 505 9.31 -8.18 -33.95
N MET A 506 9.37 -8.54 -32.67
CA MET A 506 8.55 -9.57 -32.05
C MET A 506 7.95 -9.00 -30.77
N ILE A 507 6.64 -9.15 -30.58
CA ILE A 507 5.95 -8.65 -29.38
C ILE A 507 5.16 -9.81 -28.76
N ASP A 508 5.50 -10.17 -27.52
CA ASP A 508 4.78 -11.17 -26.73
C ASP A 508 3.69 -10.51 -25.87
N GLU A 509 2.67 -11.28 -25.50
CA GLU A 509 1.51 -10.82 -24.71
C GLU A 509 0.81 -9.57 -25.30
N TYR A 510 0.72 -9.49 -26.65
CA TYR A 510 0.23 -8.32 -27.38
C TYR A 510 -1.20 -7.90 -27.03
N GLN A 511 -2.02 -8.79 -26.44
CA GLN A 511 -3.35 -8.42 -25.93
C GLN A 511 -3.31 -7.38 -24.79
N ASP A 512 -2.16 -7.24 -24.11
CA ASP A 512 -1.95 -6.28 -23.02
C ASP A 512 -1.22 -5.01 -23.52
N THR A 513 -1.38 -4.66 -24.80
CA THR A 513 -0.85 -3.42 -25.40
C THR A 513 -1.88 -2.29 -25.31
N ASP A 514 -1.40 -1.05 -25.19
CA ASP A 514 -2.24 0.17 -25.27
C ASP A 514 -2.03 0.93 -26.60
N ASN A 515 -2.82 1.97 -26.85
CA ASN A 515 -2.73 2.72 -28.12
C ASN A 515 -1.38 3.44 -28.28
N MET A 516 -0.79 3.93 -27.19
CA MET A 516 0.50 4.63 -27.23
C MET A 516 1.63 3.68 -27.63
N GLN A 517 1.64 2.48 -27.07
CA GLN A 517 2.57 1.42 -27.44
C GLN A 517 2.38 0.94 -28.88
N PHE A 518 1.13 0.90 -29.36
CA PHE A 518 0.82 0.62 -30.75
C PHE A 518 1.40 1.69 -31.70
N ASP A 519 1.28 2.97 -31.36
CA ASP A 519 1.82 4.07 -32.16
C ASP A 519 3.36 4.01 -32.20
N ILE A 520 4.02 3.72 -31.07
CA ILE A 520 5.48 3.49 -31.01
C ILE A 520 5.88 2.29 -31.88
N MET A 521 5.15 1.18 -31.80
CA MET A 521 5.40 0.01 -32.64
C MET A 521 5.26 0.37 -34.13
N SER A 522 4.23 1.15 -34.49
CA SER A 522 3.98 1.59 -35.87
C SER A 522 5.14 2.43 -36.40
N ALA A 523 5.74 3.28 -35.57
CA ALA A 523 6.95 4.01 -35.93
C ALA A 523 8.18 3.11 -36.10
N LEU A 524 8.32 2.05 -35.29
CA LEU A 524 9.46 1.12 -35.38
C LEU A 524 9.45 0.25 -36.63
N ILE A 525 8.26 -0.08 -37.15
CA ILE A 525 8.13 -0.85 -38.39
C ILE A 525 8.24 0.04 -39.64
N ASP A 526 8.06 1.36 -39.52
CA ASP A 526 8.19 2.31 -40.62
C ASP A 526 9.66 2.73 -40.82
N THR A 527 10.53 1.73 -41.02
CA THR A 527 11.97 1.93 -41.26
C THR A 527 12.45 1.13 -42.48
N ASP A 528 13.53 1.60 -43.11
CA ASP A 528 14.09 1.00 -44.33
C ASP A 528 14.65 -0.42 -44.13
N LYS A 529 15.01 -0.79 -42.89
CA LYS A 529 15.50 -2.12 -42.55
C LYS A 529 14.41 -3.12 -42.19
N PHE A 530 13.17 -2.68 -41.97
CA PHE A 530 12.10 -3.54 -41.50
C PHE A 530 11.82 -4.68 -42.49
N GLU A 531 11.79 -5.92 -41.99
CA GLU A 531 11.43 -7.10 -42.77
C GLU A 531 10.20 -7.80 -42.23
N SER A 532 10.08 -7.95 -40.90
CA SER A 532 8.91 -8.60 -40.32
C SER A 532 8.51 -8.12 -38.93
N LEU A 533 7.20 -8.06 -38.70
CA LEU A 533 6.57 -7.92 -37.38
C LEU A 533 5.86 -9.23 -37.05
N MET A 534 6.04 -9.73 -35.83
CA MET A 534 5.20 -10.81 -35.29
C MET A 534 4.69 -10.44 -33.91
N VAL A 535 3.37 -10.35 -33.81
CA VAL A 535 2.69 -10.17 -32.54
C VAL A 535 2.15 -11.51 -32.07
N VAL A 536 2.33 -11.81 -30.79
CA VAL A 536 1.86 -13.04 -30.16
C VAL A 536 0.98 -12.66 -28.99
N GLY A 537 -0.22 -13.24 -28.93
CA GLY A 537 -1.13 -12.93 -27.85
C GLY A 537 -2.24 -13.96 -27.65
N ASP A 538 -2.92 -13.80 -26.54
CA ASP A 538 -4.09 -14.57 -26.14
C ASP A 538 -5.14 -13.61 -25.60
N ASP A 539 -6.10 -13.26 -26.44
CA ASP A 539 -7.22 -12.38 -26.11
C ASP A 539 -8.01 -12.88 -24.88
N SER A 540 -8.08 -14.20 -24.66
CA SER A 540 -8.68 -14.82 -23.48
C SER A 540 -7.87 -14.63 -22.18
N GLN A 541 -6.64 -14.10 -22.25
CA GLN A 541 -5.78 -13.76 -21.10
C GLN A 541 -5.54 -12.24 -20.93
N SER A 542 -6.35 -11.40 -21.59
CA SER A 542 -6.35 -9.94 -21.41
C SER A 542 -7.02 -9.57 -20.08
N ILE A 543 -6.22 -9.37 -19.03
CA ILE A 543 -6.70 -9.14 -17.63
C ILE A 543 -6.11 -7.88 -16.99
N PHE A 544 -5.52 -6.99 -17.79
CA PHE A 544 -4.83 -5.79 -17.33
C PHE A 544 -5.45 -4.48 -17.82
N SER A 545 -6.74 -4.45 -18.18
CA SER A 545 -7.42 -3.24 -18.69
C SER A 545 -7.40 -2.08 -17.69
N PHE A 546 -7.29 -2.37 -16.38
CA PHE A 546 -7.06 -1.34 -15.36
C PHE A 546 -5.72 -0.58 -15.51
N ARG A 547 -4.81 -1.08 -16.36
CA ARG A 547 -3.56 -0.41 -16.77
C ARG A 547 -3.69 0.30 -18.13
N HIS A 548 -4.92 0.61 -18.56
CA HIS A 548 -5.22 1.28 -19.83
C HIS A 548 -4.91 0.46 -21.11
N THR A 549 -4.69 -0.85 -20.99
CA THR A 549 -4.54 -1.75 -22.15
C THR A 549 -5.88 -2.02 -22.83
N SER A 550 -5.87 -2.30 -24.13
CA SER A 550 -7.07 -2.57 -24.90
C SER A 550 -6.97 -3.85 -25.72
N GLN A 551 -7.84 -4.82 -25.41
CA GLN A 551 -8.01 -6.03 -26.19
C GLN A 551 -8.43 -5.72 -27.65
N ASP A 552 -9.06 -4.56 -27.90
CA ASP A 552 -9.50 -4.17 -29.24
C ASP A 552 -8.34 -4.05 -30.23
N ILE A 553 -7.12 -3.77 -29.76
CA ILE A 553 -5.92 -3.67 -30.61
C ILE A 553 -5.60 -5.03 -31.23
N ILE A 554 -5.57 -6.09 -30.43
CA ILE A 554 -5.30 -7.44 -30.94
C ILE A 554 -6.49 -7.99 -31.74
N LEU A 555 -7.74 -7.67 -31.35
CA LEU A 555 -8.94 -8.13 -32.07
C LEU A 555 -9.02 -7.50 -33.48
N ASN A 556 -8.81 -6.20 -33.58
CA ASN A 556 -8.91 -5.42 -34.81
C ASN A 556 -7.58 -5.32 -35.57
N PHE A 557 -6.63 -6.22 -35.30
CA PHE A 557 -5.27 -6.14 -35.86
C PHE A 557 -5.23 -6.03 -37.40
N HIS A 558 -6.18 -6.68 -38.08
CA HIS A 558 -6.36 -6.66 -39.53
C HIS A 558 -6.83 -5.31 -40.11
N HIS A 559 -7.30 -4.38 -39.28
CA HIS A 559 -7.65 -3.03 -39.72
C HIS A 559 -6.43 -2.10 -39.80
N TYR A 560 -5.32 -2.47 -39.16
CA TYR A 560 -4.12 -1.63 -39.10
C TYR A 560 -3.07 -1.96 -40.17
N PHE A 561 -3.19 -3.12 -40.84
CA PHE A 561 -2.22 -3.61 -41.81
C PHE A 561 -2.93 -4.22 -43.02
N ASP A 562 -2.48 -3.89 -44.24
CA ASP A 562 -3.08 -4.37 -45.49
C ASP A 562 -2.98 -5.89 -45.67
N GLU A 563 -1.85 -6.50 -45.30
CA GLU A 563 -1.62 -7.95 -45.37
C GLU A 563 -1.13 -8.49 -44.01
N VAL A 564 -1.99 -9.26 -43.33
CA VAL A 564 -1.67 -9.94 -42.07
C VAL A 564 -1.76 -11.45 -42.24
N LYS A 565 -0.70 -12.17 -41.86
CA LYS A 565 -0.73 -13.62 -41.74
C LYS A 565 -1.19 -14.05 -40.34
N ASP A 566 -2.42 -14.53 -40.24
CA ASP A 566 -2.94 -15.13 -39.01
C ASP A 566 -2.50 -16.58 -38.84
N ILE A 567 -1.96 -16.92 -37.68
CA ILE A 567 -1.56 -18.28 -37.31
C ILE A 567 -2.18 -18.64 -35.96
N TYR A 568 -2.88 -19.77 -35.89
CA TYR A 568 -3.61 -20.16 -34.68
C TYR A 568 -2.90 -21.29 -33.95
N PHE A 569 -2.56 -21.06 -32.66
CA PHE A 569 -2.03 -22.11 -31.78
C PHE A 569 -3.15 -22.58 -30.85
N VAL A 570 -3.87 -23.60 -31.30
CA VAL A 570 -5.02 -24.17 -30.57
C VAL A 570 -4.62 -25.36 -29.70
N GLU A 571 -3.48 -25.99 -29.98
CA GLU A 571 -2.99 -27.12 -29.18
C GLU A 571 -2.50 -26.65 -27.81
N ASN A 572 -3.06 -27.23 -26.75
CA ASN A 572 -2.62 -27.02 -25.37
C ASN A 572 -1.80 -28.25 -24.91
N PHE A 573 -0.56 -28.02 -24.50
CA PHE A 573 0.34 -29.08 -24.03
C PHE A 573 0.44 -29.17 -22.50
N ARG A 574 -0.27 -28.29 -21.79
CA ARG A 574 -0.16 -28.12 -20.34
C ARG A 574 -1.21 -28.92 -19.56
N SER A 575 -2.47 -28.71 -19.91
CA SER A 575 -3.64 -29.05 -19.11
C SER A 575 -4.37 -30.23 -19.71
N THR A 576 -4.96 -31.08 -18.86
CA THR A 576 -5.77 -32.23 -19.30
C THR A 576 -6.95 -31.79 -20.18
N PRO A 577 -7.45 -32.69 -21.06
CA PRO A 577 -8.64 -32.42 -21.86
C PRO A 577 -9.85 -31.97 -21.05
N GLN A 578 -10.03 -32.52 -19.84
CA GLN A 578 -11.16 -32.22 -18.96
C GLN A 578 -11.11 -30.77 -18.42
N ILE A 579 -9.91 -30.28 -18.07
CA ILE A 579 -9.72 -28.88 -17.64
C ILE A 579 -9.96 -27.93 -18.82
N ILE A 580 -9.43 -28.27 -20.01
CA ILE A 580 -9.56 -27.44 -21.21
C ILE A 580 -11.01 -27.36 -21.69
N GLU A 581 -11.80 -28.43 -21.54
CA GLU A 581 -13.23 -28.41 -21.87
C GLU A 581 -13.98 -27.36 -21.02
N VAL A 582 -13.75 -27.33 -19.70
CA VAL A 582 -14.33 -26.31 -18.81
C VAL A 582 -13.85 -24.91 -19.17
N ALA A 583 -12.54 -24.74 -19.46
CA ALA A 583 -11.97 -23.46 -19.83
C ALA A 583 -12.55 -22.91 -21.14
N ASN A 584 -12.72 -23.75 -22.17
CA ASN A 584 -13.34 -23.36 -23.44
C ASN A 584 -14.79 -22.92 -23.22
N LEU A 585 -15.59 -23.70 -22.49
CA LEU A 585 -16.99 -23.38 -22.23
C LEU A 585 -17.16 -22.08 -21.46
N LEU A 586 -16.30 -21.80 -20.49
CA LEU A 586 -16.29 -20.53 -19.79
C LEU A 586 -15.94 -19.38 -20.75
N ASN A 587 -14.91 -19.55 -21.59
CA ASN A 587 -14.50 -18.53 -22.55
C ASN A 587 -15.52 -18.32 -23.69
N ASP A 588 -16.37 -19.31 -23.99
CA ASP A 588 -17.47 -19.20 -24.96
C ASP A 588 -18.62 -18.30 -24.49
N LEU A 589 -18.70 -17.99 -23.20
CA LEU A 589 -19.64 -17.00 -22.66
C LEU A 589 -19.21 -15.54 -22.94
N ASN A 590 -17.98 -15.32 -23.39
CA ASN A 590 -17.49 -14.00 -23.80
C ASN A 590 -17.87 -13.70 -25.25
N THR A 591 -18.28 -12.47 -25.51
CA THR A 591 -18.69 -12.00 -26.84
C THR A 591 -17.55 -11.33 -27.61
N LYS A 592 -16.68 -10.56 -26.93
CA LYS A 592 -15.53 -9.89 -27.55
C LYS A 592 -14.30 -10.79 -27.50
N LYS A 593 -14.16 -11.68 -28.49
CA LYS A 593 -13.04 -12.62 -28.57
C LYS A 593 -12.68 -13.02 -30.01
N ILE A 594 -11.47 -13.52 -30.18
CA ILE A 594 -11.09 -14.29 -31.37
C ILE A 594 -11.65 -15.70 -31.22
N ASN A 595 -12.41 -16.15 -32.22
CA ASN A 595 -12.98 -17.49 -32.24
C ASN A 595 -11.88 -18.54 -32.43
N LYS A 596 -11.47 -19.14 -31.30
CA LYS A 596 -10.54 -20.26 -31.23
C LYS A 596 -10.96 -21.22 -30.13
N THR A 597 -10.83 -22.52 -30.38
CA THR A 597 -11.16 -23.57 -29.41
C THR A 597 -9.89 -24.33 -29.08
N LEU A 598 -9.55 -24.42 -27.79
CA LEU A 598 -8.34 -25.11 -27.34
C LEU A 598 -8.51 -26.62 -27.40
N VAL A 599 -7.48 -27.32 -27.86
CA VAL A 599 -7.44 -28.78 -27.95
C VAL A 599 -6.25 -29.31 -27.15
N SER A 600 -6.53 -30.04 -26.07
CA SER A 600 -5.46 -30.62 -25.26
C SER A 600 -4.72 -31.73 -25.99
N LYS A 601 -3.39 -31.75 -25.84
CA LYS A 601 -2.47 -32.84 -26.21
C LYS A 601 -1.92 -33.57 -24.98
N ALA A 602 -2.32 -33.15 -23.78
CA ALA A 602 -1.97 -33.83 -22.54
C ALA A 602 -2.78 -35.14 -22.38
N PRO A 603 -2.30 -36.10 -21.58
CA PRO A 603 -3.09 -37.26 -21.21
C PRO A 603 -4.42 -36.89 -20.54
N ASN A 604 -5.40 -37.79 -20.61
CA ASN A 604 -6.63 -37.66 -19.84
C ASN A 604 -6.35 -37.62 -18.33
N GLY A 605 -7.08 -36.76 -17.62
CA GLY A 605 -7.02 -36.64 -16.16
C GLY A 605 -8.39 -36.80 -15.50
N SER A 606 -8.46 -36.42 -14.23
CA SER A 606 -9.71 -36.34 -13.49
C SER A 606 -10.59 -35.19 -14.00
N LYS A 607 -11.91 -35.31 -13.80
CA LYS A 607 -12.81 -34.17 -14.00
C LYS A 607 -12.48 -33.07 -12.99
N PRO A 608 -12.47 -31.79 -13.40
CA PRO A 608 -12.45 -30.68 -12.45
C PRO A 608 -13.59 -30.81 -11.45
N LYS A 609 -13.34 -30.40 -10.20
CA LYS A 609 -14.34 -30.47 -9.11
C LYS A 609 -14.84 -29.09 -8.76
N LEU A 610 -16.16 -28.93 -8.64
CA LEU A 610 -16.77 -27.72 -8.08
C LEU A 610 -17.25 -28.03 -6.66
N CYS A 611 -16.53 -27.52 -5.65
CA CYS A 611 -16.78 -27.82 -4.25
C CYS A 611 -17.53 -26.66 -3.58
N SER A 612 -18.76 -26.93 -3.15
CA SER A 612 -19.57 -25.97 -2.38
C SER A 612 -19.46 -26.23 -0.89
N TYR A 613 -19.20 -25.18 -0.12
CA TYR A 613 -19.15 -25.21 1.34
C TYR A 613 -20.27 -24.37 1.94
N ARG A 614 -20.54 -24.56 3.24
CA ARG A 614 -21.56 -23.76 3.93
C ARG A 614 -20.97 -22.42 4.36
N THR A 615 -19.84 -22.44 5.04
CA THR A 615 -19.17 -21.23 5.56
C THR A 615 -17.75 -21.08 5.00
N PRO A 616 -17.14 -19.88 5.10
CA PRO A 616 -15.72 -19.70 4.78
C PRO A 616 -14.81 -20.65 5.56
N ASP A 617 -15.09 -20.89 6.85
CA ASP A 617 -14.27 -21.76 7.70
C ASP A 617 -14.34 -23.23 7.22
N ASP A 618 -15.52 -23.69 6.77
CA ASP A 618 -15.68 -25.02 6.16
C ASP A 618 -14.89 -25.15 4.86
N GLU A 619 -14.91 -24.10 4.02
CA GLU A 619 -14.15 -24.04 2.76
C GLU A 619 -12.65 -24.12 3.02
N PHE A 620 -12.12 -23.26 3.90
CA PHE A 620 -10.70 -23.21 4.22
C PHE A 620 -10.22 -24.52 4.84
N THR A 621 -11.04 -25.12 5.72
CA THR A 621 -10.80 -26.45 6.28
C THR A 621 -10.79 -27.52 5.18
N GLY A 622 -11.75 -27.50 4.26
CA GLY A 622 -11.84 -28.43 3.15
C GLY A 622 -10.65 -28.35 2.18
N ILE A 623 -10.23 -27.13 1.81
CA ILE A 623 -9.04 -26.89 1.00
C ILE A 623 -7.81 -27.47 1.70
N ALA A 624 -7.58 -27.11 2.97
CA ALA A 624 -6.40 -27.53 3.71
C ALA A 624 -6.33 -29.06 3.89
N THR A 625 -7.47 -29.70 4.16
CA THR A 625 -7.58 -31.16 4.30
C THR A 625 -7.28 -31.86 2.98
N THR A 626 -7.81 -31.35 1.87
CA THR A 626 -7.55 -31.94 0.55
C THR A 626 -6.09 -31.77 0.13
N ILE A 627 -5.47 -30.62 0.43
CA ILE A 627 -4.04 -30.40 0.16
C ILE A 627 -3.18 -31.36 0.99
N GLU A 628 -3.49 -31.54 2.27
CA GLU A 628 -2.82 -32.51 3.15
C GLU A 628 -2.89 -33.92 2.56
N GLU A 629 -4.08 -34.36 2.14
CA GLU A 629 -4.28 -35.64 1.47
C GLU A 629 -3.44 -35.78 0.18
N LYS A 630 -3.33 -34.71 -0.63
CA LYS A 630 -2.52 -34.72 -1.85
C LYS A 630 -1.03 -34.88 -1.55
N ILE A 631 -0.53 -34.16 -0.55
CA ILE A 631 0.86 -34.25 -0.11
C ILE A 631 1.14 -35.64 0.44
N ASN A 632 0.25 -36.18 1.28
CA ASN A 632 0.36 -37.54 1.83
C ASN A 632 0.33 -38.62 0.74
N ASN A 633 -0.35 -38.36 -0.38
CA ASN A 633 -0.37 -39.22 -1.56
C ASN A 633 0.81 -38.98 -2.54
N GLY A 634 1.80 -38.18 -2.14
CA GLY A 634 3.07 -38.02 -2.87
C GLY A 634 3.12 -36.85 -3.86
N VAL A 635 2.14 -35.94 -3.85
CA VAL A 635 2.25 -34.69 -4.63
C VAL A 635 3.21 -33.75 -3.90
N ALA A 636 4.29 -33.34 -4.58
CA ALA A 636 5.24 -32.39 -3.99
C ALA A 636 4.55 -31.03 -3.72
N PRO A 637 4.73 -30.42 -2.53
CA PRO A 637 4.04 -29.18 -2.14
C PRO A 637 4.19 -28.03 -3.16
N GLU A 638 5.37 -27.87 -3.74
CA GLU A 638 5.68 -26.84 -4.76
C GLU A 638 4.89 -26.99 -6.07
N ASN A 639 4.28 -28.15 -6.30
CA ASN A 639 3.42 -28.42 -7.45
C ASN A 639 1.93 -28.18 -7.14
N ILE A 640 1.60 -27.70 -5.94
CA ILE A 640 0.24 -27.36 -5.51
C ILE A 640 0.14 -25.84 -5.36
N ALA A 641 -0.90 -25.25 -5.95
CA ALA A 641 -1.21 -23.83 -5.76
C ALA A 641 -2.63 -23.59 -5.26
N VAL A 642 -2.76 -22.59 -4.38
CA VAL A 642 -4.03 -21.95 -4.03
C VAL A 642 -4.08 -20.58 -4.69
N ILE A 643 -5.10 -20.38 -5.51
CA ILE A 643 -5.37 -19.15 -6.24
C ILE A 643 -6.63 -18.51 -5.68
N ALA A 644 -6.58 -17.21 -5.40
CA ALA A 644 -7.73 -16.43 -4.95
C ALA A 644 -7.76 -15.05 -5.63
N ARG A 645 -8.89 -14.34 -5.52
CA ARG A 645 -9.02 -13.00 -6.11
C ARG A 645 -8.25 -11.95 -5.32
N THR A 646 -8.17 -12.09 -4.00
CA THR A 646 -7.58 -11.11 -3.08
C THR A 646 -6.49 -11.71 -2.18
N LYS A 647 -5.52 -10.89 -1.78
CA LYS A 647 -4.49 -11.26 -0.80
C LYS A 647 -5.10 -11.68 0.55
N SER A 648 -6.17 -11.03 0.98
CA SER A 648 -6.82 -11.31 2.26
C SER A 648 -7.38 -12.74 2.35
N GLU A 649 -7.92 -13.27 1.25
CA GLU A 649 -8.39 -14.66 1.19
C GLU A 649 -7.23 -15.64 1.36
N LEU A 650 -6.13 -15.40 0.63
CA LEU A 650 -4.92 -16.23 0.73
C LEU A 650 -4.38 -16.27 2.15
N LEU A 651 -4.31 -15.12 2.84
CA LEU A 651 -3.86 -15.04 4.23
C LEU A 651 -4.81 -15.76 5.21
N ASN A 652 -6.10 -15.85 4.90
CA ASN A 652 -7.04 -16.63 5.72
C ASN A 652 -6.83 -18.13 5.49
N ILE A 653 -6.71 -18.58 4.25
CA ILE A 653 -6.43 -19.99 3.92
C ILE A 653 -5.08 -20.43 4.47
N GLU A 654 -4.06 -19.56 4.41
CA GLU A 654 -2.72 -19.83 4.93
C GLU A 654 -2.75 -20.24 6.41
N LYS A 655 -3.64 -19.65 7.23
CA LYS A 655 -3.78 -20.01 8.66
C LYS A 655 -4.14 -21.48 8.83
N TYR A 656 -5.11 -21.98 8.06
CA TYR A 656 -5.57 -23.37 8.13
C TYR A 656 -4.54 -24.37 7.61
N LEU A 657 -3.70 -23.96 6.65
CA LEU A 657 -2.56 -24.74 6.18
C LEU A 657 -1.45 -24.81 7.25
N LYS A 658 -1.16 -23.69 7.91
CA LYS A 658 -0.18 -23.65 9.01
C LYS A 658 -0.60 -24.46 10.21
N GLU A 659 -1.88 -24.44 10.59
CA GLU A 659 -2.42 -25.28 11.67
C GLU A 659 -2.21 -26.79 11.43
N ARG A 660 -1.99 -27.19 10.17
CA ARG A 660 -1.68 -28.57 9.74
C ARG A 660 -0.21 -28.80 9.44
N ASN A 661 0.68 -27.86 9.78
CA ASN A 661 2.11 -27.91 9.48
C ASN A 661 2.42 -28.04 7.97
N ILE A 662 1.57 -27.49 7.11
CA ILE A 662 1.82 -27.46 5.66
C ILE A 662 2.64 -26.21 5.35
N PRO A 663 3.84 -26.32 4.77
CA PRO A 663 4.66 -25.17 4.40
C PRO A 663 4.00 -24.40 3.25
N THR A 664 3.94 -23.08 3.36
CA THR A 664 3.31 -22.19 2.37
C THR A 664 4.24 -21.07 1.96
N VAL A 665 4.20 -20.67 0.69
CA VAL A 665 4.86 -19.48 0.18
C VAL A 665 3.85 -18.55 -0.49
N LEU A 666 3.81 -17.28 -0.07
CA LEU A 666 2.94 -16.28 -0.64
C LEU A 666 3.65 -15.58 -1.82
N GLU A 667 3.38 -16.02 -3.04
CA GLU A 667 3.95 -15.46 -4.28
C GLU A 667 3.08 -14.33 -4.84
N ILE A 668 3.11 -13.20 -4.14
CA ILE A 668 2.55 -11.93 -4.59
C ILE A 668 3.60 -10.85 -4.44
N SER A 669 3.47 -9.77 -5.22
CA SER A 669 4.30 -8.60 -5.00
C SER A 669 4.01 -8.05 -3.59
N GLU A 670 5.03 -8.07 -2.74
CA GLU A 670 4.97 -7.55 -1.39
C GLU A 670 5.43 -6.09 -1.40
N GLN A 671 4.69 -5.21 -0.75
CA GLN A 671 5.12 -3.81 -0.61
C GLN A 671 6.17 -3.70 0.50
N LEU A 672 7.19 -2.88 0.29
CA LEU A 672 8.32 -2.74 1.20
C LEU A 672 7.87 -2.42 2.63
N LEU A 673 6.98 -1.44 2.81
CA LEU A 673 6.51 -1.03 4.13
C LEU A 673 5.61 -2.05 4.83
N ASN A 674 5.21 -3.15 4.20
CA ASN A 674 4.54 -4.24 4.93
C ASN A 674 5.53 -5.02 5.79
N ASN A 675 6.82 -5.02 5.44
CA ASN A 675 7.87 -5.60 6.27
C ASN A 675 8.09 -4.71 7.51
N ARG A 676 7.95 -5.31 8.69
CA ARG A 676 8.03 -4.56 9.94
C ARG A 676 9.46 -4.11 10.26
N ASN A 677 10.45 -4.91 9.90
CA ASN A 677 11.86 -4.57 10.08
C ASN A 677 12.25 -3.34 9.27
N VAL A 678 11.68 -3.14 8.07
CA VAL A 678 11.85 -1.89 7.32
C VAL A 678 11.26 -0.69 8.06
N GLN A 679 10.06 -0.84 8.64
CA GLN A 679 9.46 0.25 9.42
C GLN A 679 10.28 0.58 10.67
N ILE A 680 10.83 -0.43 11.34
CA ILE A 680 11.72 -0.25 12.51
C ILE A 680 13.04 0.41 12.10
N MET A 681 13.64 -0.02 10.99
CA MET A 681 14.83 0.61 10.40
C MET A 681 14.58 2.11 10.14
N ALA A 682 13.46 2.46 9.50
CA ALA A 682 13.10 3.85 9.23
C ALA A 682 12.76 4.62 10.52
N SER A 683 12.15 3.97 11.51
CA SER A 683 11.83 4.54 12.83
C SER A 683 13.09 4.86 13.64
N LEU A 684 14.16 4.07 13.51
CA LEU A 684 15.44 4.29 14.21
C LEU A 684 16.09 5.64 13.87
N VAL A 685 15.76 6.21 12.71
CA VAL A 685 16.19 7.56 12.31
C VAL A 685 15.81 8.60 13.37
N ASP A 686 14.62 8.51 13.95
CA ASP A 686 14.16 9.48 14.95
C ASP A 686 15.05 9.45 16.21
N PHE A 687 15.59 8.28 16.58
CA PHE A 687 16.56 8.17 17.68
C PHE A 687 17.90 8.82 17.34
N PHE A 688 18.41 8.66 16.12
CA PHE A 688 19.69 9.28 15.73
C PHE A 688 19.60 10.80 15.62
N GLU A 689 18.43 11.35 15.24
CA GLU A 689 18.22 12.81 15.26
C GLU A 689 17.97 13.36 16.67
N ASN A 690 17.40 12.54 17.55
CA ASN A 690 17.15 12.89 18.93
C ASN A 690 17.31 11.67 19.83
N MET A 691 18.50 11.55 20.42
CA MET A 691 18.91 10.42 21.26
C MET A 691 18.12 10.32 22.58
N GLU A 692 17.24 11.29 22.86
CA GLU A 692 16.24 11.15 23.92
C GLU A 692 15.10 10.22 23.52
N LEU A 693 14.86 9.91 22.25
CA LEU A 693 13.74 9.08 21.79
C LEU A 693 13.99 7.57 21.97
N GLU A 694 14.12 7.16 23.23
CA GLU A 694 14.41 5.78 23.67
C GLU A 694 13.43 4.72 23.14
N TYR A 695 12.20 5.09 22.81
CA TYR A 695 11.23 4.13 22.27
C TYR A 695 11.66 3.60 20.89
N ASN A 696 12.16 4.44 20.00
CA ASN A 696 12.62 4.03 18.68
C ASN A 696 13.82 3.07 18.77
N LEU A 697 14.68 3.26 19.79
CA LEU A 697 15.74 2.30 20.14
C LEU A 697 15.16 0.97 20.66
N LEU A 698 14.13 1.00 21.51
CA LEU A 698 13.45 -0.22 21.95
C LEU A 698 12.89 -1.01 20.75
N GLU A 699 12.35 -0.35 19.73
CA GLU A 699 11.88 -1.04 18.51
C GLU A 699 13.01 -1.82 17.82
N TYR A 700 14.17 -1.18 17.67
CA TYR A 700 15.38 -1.81 17.12
C TYR A 700 15.84 -3.02 17.95
N LEU A 701 15.96 -2.86 19.27
CA LEU A 701 16.39 -3.92 20.16
C LEU A 701 15.41 -5.10 20.20
N TYR A 702 14.11 -4.83 20.01
CA TYR A 702 13.07 -5.85 20.02
C TYR A 702 13.26 -6.90 18.92
N ILE A 703 13.82 -6.52 17.76
CA ILE A 703 14.11 -7.44 16.66
C ILE A 703 14.99 -8.61 17.13
N PHE A 704 16.02 -8.31 17.91
CA PHE A 704 17.05 -9.27 18.31
C PHE A 704 16.82 -9.90 19.69
N GLN A 705 16.06 -9.22 20.55
CA GLN A 705 15.93 -9.55 21.97
C GLN A 705 14.47 -9.75 22.38
N GLU A 706 13.59 -10.11 21.43
CA GLU A 706 12.15 -10.33 21.63
C GLU A 706 11.87 -11.16 22.89
N ASP A 707 12.42 -12.38 22.95
CA ASP A 707 12.17 -13.33 24.05
C ASP A 707 12.64 -12.75 25.39
N ARG A 708 13.82 -12.13 25.39
CA ARG A 708 14.40 -11.50 26.58
C ARG A 708 13.57 -10.31 27.07
N ILE A 709 13.08 -9.46 26.17
CA ILE A 709 12.27 -8.27 26.51
C ILE A 709 10.89 -8.68 27.01
N LYS A 710 10.29 -9.75 26.47
CA LYS A 710 9.01 -10.29 26.93
C LYS A 710 9.06 -10.78 28.38
N ASP A 711 10.19 -11.37 28.78
CA ASP A 711 10.39 -11.89 30.14
C ASP A 711 10.79 -10.82 31.16
N MET A 712 11.23 -9.64 30.70
CA MET A 712 11.63 -8.52 31.55
C MET A 712 10.44 -7.74 32.12
N ASN A 713 10.60 -7.28 33.36
CA ASN A 713 9.69 -6.29 33.93
C ASN A 713 10.01 -4.87 33.38
N PRO A 714 9.08 -3.90 33.51
CA PRO A 714 9.26 -2.55 32.96
C PRO A 714 10.55 -1.82 33.34
N GLU A 715 11.06 -2.01 34.56
CA GLU A 715 12.32 -1.37 35.00
C GLU A 715 13.55 -2.04 34.38
N GLU A 716 13.52 -3.37 34.21
CA GLU A 716 14.57 -4.12 33.53
C GLU A 716 14.64 -3.73 32.05
N VAL A 717 13.49 -3.59 31.37
CA VAL A 717 13.44 -3.10 29.97
C VAL A 717 14.05 -1.70 29.88
N LYS A 718 13.71 -0.81 30.82
CA LYS A 718 14.25 0.56 30.83
C LYS A 718 15.76 0.58 31.03
N GLN A 719 16.29 -0.18 31.99
CA GLN A 719 17.73 -0.30 32.21
C GLN A 719 18.44 -0.89 30.98
N PHE A 720 17.84 -1.91 30.37
CA PHE A 720 18.34 -2.52 29.16
C PHE A 720 18.47 -1.51 28.01
N VAL A 721 17.41 -0.75 27.72
CA VAL A 721 17.43 0.30 26.69
C VAL A 721 18.48 1.38 27.00
N SER A 722 18.59 1.80 28.28
CA SER A 722 19.57 2.82 28.70
C SER A 722 21.01 2.38 28.46
N MET A 723 21.35 1.11 28.73
CA MET A 723 22.70 0.59 28.50
C MET A 723 23.07 0.62 27.01
N PHE A 724 22.17 0.18 26.13
CA PHE A 724 22.40 0.21 24.68
C PHE A 724 22.41 1.63 24.12
N LYS A 725 21.63 2.55 24.72
CA LYS A 725 21.67 3.97 24.36
C LYS A 725 23.07 4.54 24.56
N GLU A 726 23.69 4.31 25.72
CA GLU A 726 25.05 4.79 26.00
C GLU A 726 26.07 4.28 24.97
N GLU A 727 26.03 2.97 24.66
CA GLU A 727 26.92 2.36 23.65
C GLU A 727 26.77 3.00 22.25
N LEU A 728 25.53 3.25 21.80
CA LEU A 728 25.27 3.87 20.50
C LEU A 728 25.66 5.34 20.45
N ILE A 729 25.43 6.08 21.54
CA ILE A 729 25.81 7.50 21.66
C ILE A 729 27.34 7.64 21.56
N ASP A 730 28.07 6.84 22.34
CA ASP A 730 29.54 6.85 22.34
C ASP A 730 30.11 6.56 20.94
N GLY A 731 29.46 5.67 20.18
CA GLY A 731 29.85 5.35 18.81
C GLY A 731 29.51 6.41 17.76
N TYR A 732 28.44 7.18 17.97
CA TYR A 732 27.91 8.12 16.95
C TYR A 732 28.33 9.58 17.17
N GLU A 733 28.32 10.09 18.41
CA GLU A 733 28.63 11.50 18.68
C GLU A 733 30.10 11.85 18.40
N GLY A 734 30.99 10.86 18.44
CA GLY A 734 32.41 11.04 18.11
C GLY A 734 32.70 11.22 16.60
N LEU A 735 31.70 11.11 15.73
CA LEU A 735 31.86 11.18 14.28
C LEU A 735 31.67 12.61 13.76
N GLU A 736 32.69 13.16 13.11
CA GLU A 736 32.64 14.50 12.52
C GLU A 736 32.18 14.48 11.05
N GLU A 737 32.63 13.50 10.26
CA GLU A 737 32.34 13.43 8.83
C GLU A 737 30.95 12.84 8.55
N GLU A 738 30.21 13.43 7.60
CA GLU A 738 28.90 12.94 7.17
C GLU A 738 28.96 11.51 6.61
N ALA A 739 30.05 11.16 5.92
CA ALA A 739 30.28 9.82 5.40
C ALA A 739 30.39 8.78 6.53
N ASP A 740 31.08 9.11 7.61
CA ASP A 740 31.21 8.22 8.77
C ASP A 740 29.88 8.05 9.49
N LYS A 741 29.09 9.12 9.64
CA LYS A 741 27.73 9.04 10.21
C LYS A 741 26.78 8.18 9.38
N LEU A 742 26.85 8.31 8.05
CA LEU A 742 26.10 7.47 7.12
C LEU A 742 26.50 5.99 7.28
N ASN A 743 27.81 5.71 7.29
CA ASN A 743 28.33 4.36 7.48
C ASN A 743 27.91 3.77 8.83
N PHE A 744 27.99 4.54 9.91
CA PHE A 744 27.55 4.11 11.24
C PHE A 744 26.08 3.69 11.26
N TYR A 745 25.21 4.51 10.65
CA TYR A 745 23.79 4.15 10.53
C TYR A 745 23.62 2.87 9.70
N PHE A 746 24.30 2.77 8.55
CA PHE A 746 24.23 1.59 7.68
C PHE A 746 24.74 0.32 8.37
N ASP A 747 25.80 0.40 9.17
CA ASP A 747 26.34 -0.73 9.93
C ASP A 747 25.42 -1.14 11.08
N THR A 748 24.76 -0.16 11.72
CA THR A 748 23.74 -0.43 12.74
C THR A 748 22.57 -1.22 12.15
N VAL A 749 22.03 -0.80 11.01
CA VAL A 749 20.90 -1.47 10.36
C VAL A 749 21.30 -2.73 9.59
N GLN A 750 22.59 -2.92 9.29
CA GLN A 750 23.11 -4.16 8.69
C GLN A 750 22.79 -5.38 9.55
N GLN A 751 22.79 -5.24 10.88
CA GLN A 751 22.40 -6.32 11.79
C GLN A 751 20.96 -6.81 11.54
N ILE A 752 20.06 -5.91 11.15
CA ILE A 752 18.68 -6.27 10.77
C ILE A 752 18.71 -6.97 9.40
N ALA A 753 19.46 -6.41 8.45
CA ALA A 753 19.60 -6.95 7.10
C ALA A 753 20.15 -8.38 7.07
N ASP A 754 21.05 -8.71 7.99
CA ASP A 754 21.65 -10.06 8.10
C ASP A 754 20.61 -11.14 8.47
N GLN A 755 19.48 -10.75 9.04
CA GLN A 755 18.37 -11.64 9.41
C GLN A 755 17.15 -11.51 8.49
N ASP A 756 17.13 -10.50 7.60
CA ASP A 756 16.00 -10.18 6.74
C ASP A 756 16.44 -9.75 5.34
N ALA A 757 16.24 -10.64 4.37
CA ALA A 757 16.60 -10.41 2.97
C ALA A 757 15.89 -9.20 2.33
N VAL A 758 14.71 -8.81 2.83
CA VAL A 758 14.01 -7.61 2.34
C VAL A 758 14.73 -6.35 2.80
N VAL A 759 15.16 -6.31 4.06
CA VAL A 759 15.93 -5.19 4.61
C VAL A 759 17.29 -5.12 3.94
N LEU A 760 17.95 -6.27 3.68
CA LEU A 760 19.21 -6.32 2.94
C LEU A 760 19.09 -5.70 1.55
N GLY A 761 18.11 -6.16 0.74
CA GLY A 761 17.90 -5.61 -0.59
C GLY A 761 17.57 -4.11 -0.57
N PHE A 762 16.82 -3.65 0.43
CA PHE A 762 16.53 -2.23 0.59
C PHE A 762 17.74 -1.41 1.05
N LEU A 763 18.58 -1.96 1.93
CA LEU A 763 19.82 -1.31 2.38
C LEU A 763 20.81 -1.13 1.22
N GLU A 764 20.94 -2.12 0.35
CA GLU A 764 21.73 -2.02 -0.89
C GLU A 764 21.19 -0.91 -1.81
N GLU A 765 19.88 -0.80 -1.95
CA GLU A 765 19.23 0.27 -2.72
C GLU A 765 19.53 1.66 -2.13
N LEU A 766 19.46 1.81 -0.81
CA LEU A 766 19.78 3.08 -0.13
C LEU A 766 21.25 3.47 -0.32
N LYS A 767 22.18 2.51 -0.21
CA LYS A 767 23.61 2.73 -0.48
C LYS A 767 23.84 3.17 -1.93
N ALA A 768 23.08 2.61 -2.88
CA ALA A 768 23.16 2.97 -4.30
C ALA A 768 22.67 4.39 -4.61
N LYS A 769 21.82 5.00 -3.76
CA LYS A 769 21.35 6.38 -3.91
C LYS A 769 22.42 7.44 -3.65
N LYS A 770 23.52 7.09 -2.97
CA LYS A 770 24.67 7.97 -2.69
C LYS A 770 24.28 9.30 -2.04
N PHE A 771 23.55 9.24 -0.92
CA PHE A 771 23.28 10.43 -0.10
C PHE A 771 24.59 11.10 0.34
N GLU A 772 24.66 12.43 0.27
CA GLU A 772 25.86 13.17 0.67
C GLU A 772 25.84 13.46 2.17
N LYS A 773 24.65 13.58 2.76
CA LYS A 773 24.44 13.91 4.17
C LYS A 773 23.53 12.91 4.85
N VAL A 774 23.79 12.64 6.13
CA VAL A 774 22.93 11.74 6.93
C VAL A 774 21.50 12.28 7.04
N SER A 775 21.35 13.61 7.10
CA SER A 775 20.04 14.28 7.13
C SER A 775 19.19 14.03 5.87
N GLU A 776 19.79 13.79 4.71
CA GLU A 776 19.08 13.48 3.47
C GLU A 776 18.51 12.06 3.51
N LEU A 777 19.32 11.09 3.93
CA LEU A 777 18.87 9.71 4.17
C LEU A 777 17.73 9.67 5.20
N PHE A 778 17.89 10.39 6.30
CA PHE A 778 16.91 10.46 7.38
C PHE A 778 15.59 11.08 6.91
N SER A 779 15.66 12.20 6.19
CA SER A 779 14.49 12.83 5.56
C SER A 779 13.79 11.87 4.59
N TYR A 780 14.55 11.16 3.75
CA TYR A 780 14.01 10.19 2.81
C TYR A 780 13.27 9.04 3.52
N LEU A 781 13.89 8.42 4.54
CA LEU A 781 13.28 7.31 5.29
C LEU A 781 12.01 7.72 6.05
N ARG A 782 11.99 8.92 6.64
CA ARG A 782 10.76 9.47 7.25
C ARG A 782 9.66 9.66 6.22
N LYS A 783 9.98 10.27 5.08
CA LYS A 783 9.02 10.51 4.00
C LYS A 783 8.51 9.21 3.39
N LEU A 784 9.35 8.18 3.29
CA LEU A 784 8.95 6.84 2.85
C LEU A 784 7.79 6.32 3.70
N VAL A 785 7.93 6.36 5.03
CA VAL A 785 6.90 5.92 5.98
C VAL A 785 5.68 6.85 5.95
N LEU A 786 5.91 8.18 5.99
CA LEU A 786 4.87 9.20 6.04
C LEU A 786 3.96 9.19 4.80
N TYR A 787 4.54 9.08 3.61
CA TYR A 787 3.82 9.04 2.34
C TYR A 787 3.31 7.65 1.98
N LYS A 788 3.61 6.65 2.82
CA LYS A 788 3.29 5.24 2.61
C LYS A 788 3.75 4.81 1.23
N ASP A 789 5.07 4.85 1.00
CA ASP A 789 5.62 4.37 -0.25
C ASP A 789 5.42 2.86 -0.38
N GLU A 790 4.57 2.48 -1.34
CA GLU A 790 4.11 1.11 -1.57
C GLU A 790 4.98 0.39 -2.59
N LYS A 791 6.23 0.83 -2.78
CA LYS A 791 7.14 0.20 -3.72
C LYS A 791 7.28 -1.31 -3.45
N PRO A 792 7.35 -2.14 -4.50
CA PRO A 792 7.44 -3.58 -4.36
C PRO A 792 8.83 -4.00 -3.84
N VAL A 793 8.87 -5.07 -3.05
CA VAL A 793 10.10 -5.74 -2.63
C VAL A 793 10.72 -6.44 -3.83
N VAL A 794 12.01 -6.21 -4.05
CA VAL A 794 12.81 -6.95 -5.02
C VAL A 794 13.22 -8.28 -4.37
N LYS A 795 12.55 -9.39 -4.72
CA LYS A 795 12.89 -10.73 -4.24
C LYS A 795 13.76 -11.47 -5.26
N LYS A 796 14.78 -12.20 -4.80
CA LYS A 796 15.47 -13.21 -5.63
C LYS A 796 14.48 -14.32 -5.98
N GLU A 797 14.53 -14.81 -7.20
CA GLU A 797 13.64 -15.87 -7.67
C GLU A 797 14.11 -17.22 -7.11
N VAL A 798 13.42 -17.69 -6.07
CA VAL A 798 13.69 -18.97 -5.43
C VAL A 798 12.40 -19.75 -5.37
N LYS A 799 12.42 -21.00 -5.87
CA LYS A 799 11.34 -21.96 -5.64
C LYS A 799 11.56 -22.64 -4.30
N TYR A 800 10.49 -22.79 -3.53
CA TYR A 800 10.53 -23.39 -2.21
C TYR A 800 9.69 -24.67 -2.20
N LYS A 801 10.08 -25.67 -1.38
CA LYS A 801 9.27 -26.87 -1.11
C LYS A 801 8.04 -26.54 -0.26
N ALA A 802 7.12 -25.77 -0.82
CA ALA A 802 5.97 -25.20 -0.13
C ALA A 802 4.79 -25.03 -1.09
N VAL A 803 3.57 -25.12 -0.55
CA VAL A 803 2.34 -24.82 -1.29
C VAL A 803 2.32 -23.35 -1.68
N VAL A 804 2.09 -23.07 -2.97
CA VAL A 804 2.13 -21.71 -3.51
C VAL A 804 0.78 -21.03 -3.33
N LEU A 805 0.77 -19.90 -2.62
CA LEU A 805 -0.39 -19.03 -2.48
C LEU A 805 -0.20 -17.83 -3.40
N THR A 806 -1.12 -17.60 -4.35
CA THR A 806 -0.98 -16.48 -5.30
C THR A 806 -2.34 -15.92 -5.70
N THR A 807 -2.37 -14.66 -6.16
CA THR A 807 -3.63 -14.10 -6.68
C THR A 807 -3.86 -14.55 -8.12
N ALA A 808 -5.11 -14.52 -8.57
CA ALA A 808 -5.46 -14.81 -9.96
C ALA A 808 -4.62 -14.02 -10.97
N HIS A 809 -4.38 -12.73 -10.72
CA HIS A 809 -3.52 -11.89 -11.56
C HIS A 809 -2.05 -12.31 -11.50
N SER A 810 -1.51 -12.54 -10.30
CA SER A 810 -0.12 -12.95 -10.09
C SER A 810 0.18 -14.39 -10.55
N SER A 811 -0.86 -15.18 -10.84
CA SER A 811 -0.74 -16.54 -11.37
C SER A 811 -0.45 -16.59 -12.87
N LYS A 812 -0.68 -15.50 -13.62
CA LYS A 812 -0.43 -15.43 -15.07
C LYS A 812 1.03 -15.82 -15.36
N GLY A 813 1.22 -16.67 -16.37
CA GLY A 813 2.53 -17.24 -16.72
C GLY A 813 2.96 -18.48 -15.92
N LYS A 814 2.37 -18.75 -14.74
CA LYS A 814 2.70 -19.91 -13.91
C LYS A 814 1.91 -21.16 -14.29
N GLU A 815 2.29 -22.31 -13.75
CA GLU A 815 1.62 -23.59 -13.96
C GLU A 815 1.92 -24.58 -12.82
N PHE A 816 0.91 -25.34 -12.40
CA PHE A 816 0.96 -26.24 -11.24
C PHE A 816 0.28 -27.57 -11.57
N ASP A 817 0.71 -28.67 -10.95
CA ASP A 817 0.05 -29.96 -11.15
C ASP A 817 -1.37 -29.95 -10.58
N VAL A 818 -1.54 -29.35 -9.40
CA VAL A 818 -2.82 -29.26 -8.69
C VAL A 818 -3.12 -27.79 -8.37
N VAL A 819 -4.32 -27.32 -8.71
CA VAL A 819 -4.78 -25.96 -8.38
C VAL A 819 -6.08 -26.00 -7.60
N PHE A 820 -6.11 -25.24 -6.51
CA PHE A 820 -7.31 -24.85 -5.78
C PHE A 820 -7.62 -23.39 -6.12
N ASN A 821 -8.79 -23.09 -6.66
CA ASN A 821 -9.20 -21.74 -7.01
C ASN A 821 -10.49 -21.38 -6.26
N THR A 822 -10.40 -20.49 -5.28
CA THR A 822 -11.59 -19.96 -4.59
C THR A 822 -12.19 -18.83 -5.42
N ILE A 823 -13.50 -18.88 -5.65
CA ILE A 823 -14.20 -17.93 -6.52
C ILE A 823 -15.06 -16.90 -5.78
N ASP A 824 -15.13 -16.95 -4.45
CA ASP A 824 -16.09 -16.14 -3.67
C ASP A 824 -15.93 -14.63 -3.84
N HIS A 825 -14.69 -14.16 -4.06
CA HIS A 825 -14.40 -12.74 -4.20
C HIS A 825 -14.23 -12.25 -5.64
N TYR A 826 -14.35 -13.13 -6.65
CA TYR A 826 -14.41 -12.69 -8.04
C TYR A 826 -15.61 -11.76 -8.23
N LYS A 827 -15.42 -10.67 -8.98
CA LYS A 827 -16.46 -9.66 -9.10
C LYS A 827 -17.47 -10.09 -10.15
N TYR A 828 -18.71 -10.33 -9.70
CA TYR A 828 -19.83 -10.56 -10.59
C TYR A 828 -21.09 -9.98 -9.97
N ASP A 829 -21.50 -8.80 -10.44
CA ASP A 829 -22.76 -8.15 -10.08
C ASP A 829 -23.60 -7.87 -11.32
N ASN A 830 -24.92 -7.86 -11.16
CA ASN A 830 -25.86 -7.42 -12.20
C ASN A 830 -25.71 -5.92 -12.54
N SER A 831 -25.06 -5.12 -11.69
CA SER A 831 -24.81 -3.70 -11.96
C SER A 831 -23.53 -3.44 -12.77
N MET A 832 -22.66 -4.45 -12.92
CA MET A 832 -21.44 -4.34 -13.73
C MET A 832 -21.77 -4.29 -15.21
N LYS A 833 -20.94 -3.58 -15.97
CA LYS A 833 -21.02 -3.58 -17.43
C LYS A 833 -20.63 -4.96 -17.98
N PRO A 834 -21.17 -5.38 -19.14
CA PRO A 834 -20.80 -6.64 -19.77
C PRO A 834 -19.29 -6.82 -19.91
N GLU A 835 -18.56 -5.77 -20.29
CA GLU A 835 -17.10 -5.80 -20.45
C GLU A 835 -16.37 -6.11 -19.14
N GLU A 836 -16.85 -5.59 -18.00
CA GLU A 836 -16.25 -5.82 -16.69
C GLU A 836 -16.47 -7.27 -16.23
N ILE A 837 -17.62 -7.86 -16.57
CA ILE A 837 -17.92 -9.27 -16.31
C ILE A 837 -17.05 -10.17 -17.19
N GLU A 838 -16.90 -9.85 -18.47
CA GLU A 838 -16.01 -10.60 -19.38
C GLU A 838 -14.55 -10.57 -18.91
N GLU A 839 -14.07 -9.44 -18.37
CA GLU A 839 -12.74 -9.34 -17.78
C GLU A 839 -12.55 -10.26 -16.58
N GLU A 840 -13.49 -10.28 -15.63
CA GLU A 840 -13.43 -11.19 -14.48
C GLU A 840 -13.57 -12.66 -14.93
N ARG A 841 -14.30 -12.93 -16.02
CA ARG A 841 -14.35 -14.26 -16.63
C ARG A 841 -13.03 -14.68 -17.26
N ARG A 842 -12.32 -13.77 -17.94
CA ARG A 842 -10.95 -13.99 -18.43
C ARG A 842 -9.97 -14.24 -17.28
N LEU A 843 -10.13 -13.53 -16.16
CA LEU A 843 -9.33 -13.76 -14.96
C LEU A 843 -9.55 -15.17 -14.38
N LEU A 844 -10.80 -15.63 -14.35
CA LEU A 844 -11.15 -16.99 -13.94
C LEU A 844 -10.59 -18.03 -14.92
N PHE A 845 -10.71 -17.78 -16.22
CA PHE A 845 -10.09 -18.60 -17.28
C PHE A 845 -8.56 -18.73 -17.09
N VAL A 846 -7.86 -17.63 -16.81
CA VAL A 846 -6.42 -17.63 -16.53
C VAL A 846 -6.11 -18.55 -15.36
N SER A 847 -6.88 -18.45 -14.27
CA SER A 847 -6.68 -19.20 -13.04
C SER A 847 -6.94 -20.70 -13.22
N ILE A 848 -8.00 -21.07 -13.93
CA ILE A 848 -8.33 -22.46 -14.32
C ILE A 848 -7.22 -23.07 -15.18
N THR A 849 -6.71 -22.33 -16.17
CA THR A 849 -5.67 -22.81 -17.11
C THR A 849 -4.25 -22.85 -16.51
N ARG A 850 -4.10 -22.56 -15.22
CA ARG A 850 -2.84 -22.80 -14.48
C ARG A 850 -2.69 -24.26 -14.07
N ALA A 851 -3.80 -24.99 -13.96
CA ALA A 851 -3.82 -26.39 -13.59
C ALA A 851 -3.35 -27.31 -14.74
N LYS A 852 -2.38 -28.18 -14.47
CA LYS A 852 -1.93 -29.23 -15.41
C LYS A 852 -2.80 -30.48 -15.31
N LYS A 853 -2.95 -31.02 -14.10
CA LYS A 853 -3.53 -32.36 -13.88
C LYS A 853 -4.87 -32.31 -13.16
N GLU A 854 -4.95 -31.57 -12.05
CA GLU A 854 -6.15 -31.52 -11.20
C GLU A 854 -6.57 -30.08 -10.89
N LEU A 855 -7.88 -29.84 -10.93
CA LEU A 855 -8.49 -28.54 -10.64
C LEU A 855 -9.63 -28.70 -9.64
N TYR A 856 -9.56 -27.92 -8.57
CA TYR A 856 -10.57 -27.75 -7.56
C TYR A 856 -11.03 -26.30 -7.57
N VAL A 857 -12.30 -26.06 -7.85
CA VAL A 857 -12.92 -24.73 -7.75
C VAL A 857 -13.79 -24.73 -6.51
N THR A 858 -13.55 -23.82 -5.58
CA THR A 858 -14.24 -23.77 -4.28
C THR A 858 -15.06 -22.50 -4.12
N TYR A 859 -16.19 -22.61 -3.43
CA TYR A 859 -17.00 -21.46 -3.03
C TYR A 859 -17.85 -21.81 -1.80
N HIS A 860 -18.36 -20.81 -1.07
CA HIS A 860 -19.27 -21.02 0.06
C HIS A 860 -20.67 -20.40 -0.17
N THR A 861 -21.68 -20.96 0.49
CA THR A 861 -23.11 -20.69 0.21
C THR A 861 -23.82 -19.84 1.27
N ASN A 862 -23.32 -19.79 2.51
CA ASN A 862 -23.95 -19.07 3.62
C ASN A 862 -23.09 -17.89 4.05
N GLN A 863 -23.57 -16.67 3.84
CA GLN A 863 -23.02 -15.46 4.46
C GLN A 863 -24.06 -14.86 5.41
N ASP A 864 -24.08 -15.33 6.66
CA ASP A 864 -24.69 -14.60 7.77
C ASP A 864 -23.86 -13.34 8.07
N ARG A 865 -23.90 -12.34 7.18
CA ARG A 865 -23.52 -10.94 7.46
C ARG A 865 -24.48 -10.00 6.75
N VAL A 866 -25.12 -9.18 7.58
CA VAL A 866 -25.87 -7.95 7.30
C VAL A 866 -25.74 -7.43 5.87
N LYS A 867 -26.90 -7.24 5.20
CA LYS A 867 -27.12 -6.47 3.96
C LYS A 867 -26.20 -5.25 3.80
N ILE A 868 -24.97 -5.45 3.35
CA ILE A 868 -24.13 -4.45 2.73
C ILE A 868 -23.70 -5.07 1.40
N ARG A 869 -24.55 -4.87 0.39
CA ARG A 869 -24.39 -5.29 -1.02
C ARG A 869 -24.34 -6.81 -1.23
N GLY A 870 -25.50 -7.46 -1.11
CA GLY A 870 -25.65 -8.86 -1.50
C GLY A 870 -25.12 -9.10 -2.91
N GLN A 871 -24.18 -10.03 -3.04
CA GLN A 871 -23.68 -10.55 -4.32
C GLN A 871 -23.11 -11.94 -4.04
N TYR A 872 -23.83 -12.96 -4.49
CA TYR A 872 -23.25 -14.28 -4.69
C TYR A 872 -22.38 -14.20 -5.94
N CYS A 873 -21.16 -14.76 -5.91
CA CYS A 873 -20.38 -14.94 -7.12
C CYS A 873 -21.13 -15.89 -8.06
N LYS A 874 -21.70 -15.34 -9.14
CA LYS A 874 -22.49 -16.11 -10.12
C LYS A 874 -21.65 -17.03 -11.01
N PHE A 875 -20.32 -16.93 -10.95
CA PHE A 875 -19.45 -17.86 -11.68
C PHE A 875 -19.66 -19.31 -11.24
N ALA A 876 -20.10 -19.56 -10.00
CA ALA A 876 -20.51 -20.90 -9.58
C ALA A 876 -21.68 -21.44 -10.43
N ASP A 877 -22.63 -20.59 -10.82
CA ASP A 877 -23.77 -21.00 -11.65
C ASP A 877 -23.38 -21.15 -13.12
N GLU A 878 -22.49 -20.29 -13.64
CA GLU A 878 -21.89 -20.47 -14.98
C GLU A 878 -21.12 -21.79 -15.07
N LEU A 879 -20.38 -22.16 -14.01
CA LEU A 879 -19.66 -23.45 -13.94
C LEU A 879 -20.61 -24.64 -13.74
N LYS A 880 -21.69 -24.53 -12.97
CA LYS A 880 -22.69 -25.60 -12.85
C LYS A 880 -23.44 -25.88 -14.15
N ALA A 881 -23.66 -24.84 -14.96
CA ALA A 881 -24.28 -25.00 -16.28
C ALA A 881 -23.39 -25.78 -17.26
N VAL A 882 -22.10 -25.94 -16.92
CA VAL A 882 -21.16 -26.78 -17.64
C VAL A 882 -21.23 -28.19 -17.06
N ASP A 883 -21.94 -29.12 -17.73
CA ASP A 883 -22.06 -30.57 -17.38
C ASP A 883 -20.72 -31.35 -17.31
N ARG A 884 -19.59 -30.64 -17.37
CA ARG A 884 -18.22 -31.16 -17.46
C ARG A 884 -17.41 -30.95 -16.18
N ILE A 885 -17.95 -30.22 -15.20
CA ILE A 885 -17.41 -30.12 -13.84
C ILE A 885 -18.19 -31.06 -12.91
N SER A 886 -17.50 -31.80 -12.04
CA SER A 886 -18.12 -32.78 -11.13
C SER A 886 -18.51 -32.20 -9.79
#